data_AF-A0A1F5S7P4-F1
#
_entry.id   AF-A0A1F5S7P4-F1
#
_cell.length_a   1.000
_cell.length_b   1.000
_cell.length_c   1.000
_cell.angle_alpha   90.00
_cell.angle_beta   90.00
_cell.angle_gamma   90.00
#
_symmetry.space_group_name_H-M   'P 1'
#
loop_
_entity.id
_entity.type
_entity.pdbx_description
1 polymer ?
#
loop_
_entity_poly.entity_id
_entity_poly.type
_entity_poly.pdbx_seq_one_letter_code
_entity_poly.pdbx_strand_id
1 'polypeptide(L)'
;MSIFKKNLPAGAGRAKNLIMFLISLVMAGLFGLILMADEALAAAGLDAKIRQVKTAANPAVYYLDHNRGLKKPYVSAAAFLSYGNKWPDIKIISQEELDKWPETHLMKSKDSNQVYYISQGRKALIASEQQFIESGFKWAEIMTISPADLAEYKITDFKVGGAVGDNNDNSLAITLDSSSPKADYLAVGAQGNLVAVFSLRALSAPVEITKFVLNLKGIFNSDVIQEIYLTNESDIEYSVSSRMDNRQASFNINSRPIFISSGETKKIKVYVNFKDSSADVTNQTFQVAINQASNIIGANATGAFPLTGETFKLISGFGILESVTASEQSLSINNNQAIIGSTEKNIGKFNLAETSGRSDIFVKELKFANQSKAGAFSLNNFKLKNRAGQIISTVPEMTSDREIVFKLKDYRIKKNGNETFIILADIPGGENGENSLINLYLSKAKVLSSQGNFNLYVNITNLDENITIKRETLGLVAKELKANNKVFIKETGVIIGNFEIRNNNQKINLASLNFSLGKNSAMPGLTETVYLVNYNTGEVYGYINGDEFDNGAVDVDLGNLDLKAKQNLVIALVTKIPDSAPNGGYYRIILNGLNYRVASGAYWRDTANIAGAKLTISKSNLYLYPNNELGDRSFIKGEKNIKIASFIIEGAAGGDTKITDLTFSRGSDSSGTISFDNGFSNLRFYIGSAKIKTISAPYSGDIAVGGFSYVLKSGARAEIKVYADTEKELGASTIQLAISNLAAVNSGSLIPAVVNNLNVNSHKVNFGQAKAEISKVAEGFVTQGENDNVIAGFKVKNSGVEDLRLGAITINAADQELTYSLGYSNLRIVNRDQQRTASSAVSRPVAGANKINLGGYLVKAGEEAVFDVHVKANDSIADQNMDIYFSDFTAQGKTSRVSALISGDPTDSYKFTVVTGSSAKMFIQPVSGSITYRWHDANYPYGNSNGEHTGIDIVTARHSG
;
A
#
# COMPACT_ATOMS: atom_id res chain seq x y z
N MET A 1 29.51 2.03 -40.32
CA MET A 1 30.11 1.65 -41.63
C MET A 1 30.23 2.93 -42.48
N SER A 2 31.46 3.33 -42.86
CA SER A 2 31.90 4.49 -43.71
C SER A 2 33.15 5.12 -43.04
N ILE A 3 34.37 4.59 -43.20
CA ILE A 3 35.39 4.81 -44.25
C ILE A 3 35.89 6.28 -44.37
N PHE A 4 37.17 6.51 -44.03
CA PHE A 4 38.28 7.12 -44.82
C PHE A 4 39.37 7.62 -43.82
N LYS A 5 40.54 6.95 -43.71
CA LYS A 5 41.85 7.28 -44.34
C LYS A 5 42.34 8.70 -43.96
N LYS A 6 43.60 9.01 -43.69
CA LYS A 6 44.95 8.39 -43.63
C LYS A 6 45.87 9.62 -43.46
N ASN A 7 46.95 9.57 -42.67
CA ASN A 7 48.24 10.25 -42.93
C ASN A 7 49.21 10.09 -41.74
N LEU A 8 50.18 9.18 -41.91
CA LEU A 8 51.59 9.33 -41.51
C LEU A 8 52.35 9.85 -42.77
N PRO A 9 53.66 10.27 -42.78
CA PRO A 9 54.75 9.98 -41.84
C PRO A 9 55.89 11.05 -41.66
N ALA A 10 56.80 10.75 -40.70
CA ALA A 10 58.28 10.76 -40.73
C ALA A 10 59.17 11.94 -41.19
N GLY A 11 60.23 12.16 -40.39
CA GLY A 11 61.60 12.54 -40.79
C GLY A 11 62.56 12.34 -39.59
N ALA A 12 63.35 11.26 -39.53
CA ALA A 12 64.71 11.08 -40.09
C ALA A 12 65.81 11.77 -39.22
N GLY A 13 66.93 11.15 -38.84
CA GLY A 13 67.53 9.90 -39.28
C GLY A 13 68.70 9.43 -38.39
N ARG A 14 69.08 8.18 -38.65
CA ARG A 14 70.20 7.41 -38.10
C ARG A 14 71.55 7.91 -38.64
N ALA A 15 72.60 7.90 -37.81
CA ALA A 15 73.90 7.28 -38.13
C ALA A 15 74.88 7.34 -36.94
N LYS A 16 75.11 6.19 -36.29
CA LYS A 16 76.44 5.58 -36.10
C LYS A 16 76.30 4.26 -35.31
N ASN A 17 76.00 3.20 -36.04
CA ASN A 17 76.16 1.81 -35.60
C ASN A 17 77.55 1.34 -36.04
N LEU A 18 78.52 1.30 -35.13
CA LEU A 18 79.70 0.44 -35.25
C LEU A 18 80.15 -0.06 -33.87
N ILE A 19 79.19 -0.44 -33.02
CA ILE A 19 79.37 -1.43 -31.93
C ILE A 19 78.15 -2.38 -31.97
N MET A 20 77.62 -2.63 -33.18
CA MET A 20 76.45 -3.48 -33.42
C MET A 20 76.89 -4.85 -33.94
N PHE A 21 77.84 -5.48 -33.24
CA PHE A 21 78.10 -6.91 -33.37
C PHE A 21 78.59 -7.58 -32.07
N LEU A 22 79.01 -6.81 -31.06
CA LEU A 22 79.24 -7.28 -29.69
C LEU A 22 78.14 -6.89 -28.67
N ILE A 23 77.09 -6.19 -29.14
CA ILE A 23 75.89 -5.87 -28.34
C ILE A 23 74.74 -6.87 -28.59
N SER A 24 74.87 -7.82 -29.52
CA SER A 24 73.87 -8.89 -29.74
C SER A 24 73.87 -9.99 -28.66
N LEU A 25 74.82 -9.95 -27.71
CA LEU A 25 74.85 -10.81 -26.51
C LEU A 25 74.54 -10.04 -25.21
N VAL A 26 74.15 -8.76 -25.30
CA VAL A 26 73.69 -7.93 -24.17
C VAL A 26 72.30 -7.29 -24.46
N MET A 27 71.83 -7.29 -25.71
CA MET A 27 70.48 -6.86 -26.12
C MET A 27 69.50 -8.03 -26.34
N ALA A 28 69.70 -9.14 -25.63
CA ALA A 28 68.63 -10.06 -25.20
C ALA A 28 68.34 -9.94 -23.69
N GLY A 29 69.05 -9.05 -22.98
CA GLY A 29 68.91 -8.76 -21.55
C GLY A 29 68.26 -7.41 -21.22
N LEU A 30 67.61 -6.74 -22.18
CA LEU A 30 67.02 -5.41 -21.98
C LEU A 30 65.58 -5.24 -22.49
N PHE A 31 64.87 -6.34 -22.78
CA PHE A 31 63.41 -6.37 -22.97
C PHE A 31 62.78 -7.62 -22.32
N GLY A 32 63.34 -8.01 -21.18
CA GLY A 32 62.93 -9.15 -20.37
C GLY A 32 63.36 -8.96 -18.92
N LEU A 33 62.97 -7.82 -18.32
CA LEU A 33 63.04 -7.56 -16.87
C LEU A 33 61.99 -6.49 -16.49
N ILE A 34 60.84 -6.52 -17.16
CA ILE A 34 59.55 -6.06 -16.63
C ILE A 34 58.66 -7.29 -16.78
N LEU A 35 58.76 -8.18 -15.79
CA LEU A 35 57.86 -9.28 -15.45
C LEU A 35 58.58 -10.13 -14.39
N MET A 36 58.90 -9.51 -13.26
CA MET A 36 59.04 -10.17 -11.96
C MET A 36 58.58 -9.19 -10.89
N ALA A 37 57.29 -8.87 -10.95
CA ALA A 37 56.51 -8.47 -9.79
C ALA A 37 55.16 -9.20 -9.88
N ASP A 38 55.23 -10.49 -10.23
CA ASP A 38 54.09 -11.41 -10.18
C ASP A 38 54.42 -12.55 -9.22
N GLU A 39 54.97 -12.17 -8.06
CA GLU A 39 54.88 -12.90 -6.80
C GLU A 39 54.62 -11.89 -5.68
N ALA A 40 53.50 -11.18 -5.79
CA ALA A 40 52.73 -10.77 -4.61
C ALA A 40 51.56 -11.76 -4.38
N LEU A 41 51.72 -13.01 -4.83
CA LEU A 41 50.77 -14.08 -4.58
C LEU A 41 50.82 -14.47 -3.09
N ALA A 42 49.75 -14.11 -2.37
CA ALA A 42 49.39 -14.63 -1.06
C ALA A 42 50.40 -14.40 0.09
N ALA A 43 50.77 -13.14 0.37
CA ALA A 43 51.68 -12.80 1.47
C ALA A 43 51.15 -13.13 2.90
N ALA A 44 49.94 -13.69 3.07
CA ALA A 44 49.44 -14.06 4.40
C ALA A 44 48.43 -15.22 4.44
N GLY A 45 48.15 -15.90 3.32
CA GLY A 45 47.17 -16.99 3.24
C GLY A 45 45.69 -16.56 3.18
N LEU A 46 45.39 -15.26 3.05
CA LEU A 46 44.02 -14.76 2.83
C LEU A 46 43.70 -14.63 1.34
N ASP A 47 42.46 -14.95 0.94
CA ASP A 47 41.94 -14.75 -0.43
C ASP A 47 42.10 -13.27 -0.85
N ALA A 48 42.65 -13.04 -2.04
CA ALA A 48 42.90 -11.70 -2.61
C ALA A 48 41.63 -10.84 -2.79
N LYS A 49 40.44 -11.46 -2.74
CA LYS A 49 39.14 -10.77 -2.73
C LYS A 49 38.80 -10.16 -1.38
N ILE A 50 39.39 -10.67 -0.29
CA ILE A 50 39.14 -10.18 1.07
C ILE A 50 40.04 -8.97 1.32
N ARG A 51 39.48 -7.77 1.14
CA ARG A 51 40.21 -6.51 1.30
C ARG A 51 39.89 -5.80 2.61
N GLN A 52 38.86 -6.25 3.34
CA GLN A 52 38.41 -5.63 4.58
C GLN A 52 38.30 -6.69 5.67
N VAL A 53 39.06 -6.53 6.73
CA VAL A 53 39.14 -7.51 7.82
C VAL A 53 39.02 -6.85 9.19
N LYS A 54 38.62 -7.63 10.18
CA LYS A 54 38.71 -7.26 11.60
C LYS A 54 39.02 -8.49 12.43
N THR A 55 39.42 -8.30 13.69
CA THR A 55 39.53 -9.42 14.64
C THR A 55 38.28 -9.49 15.50
N ALA A 56 38.03 -10.64 16.12
CA ALA A 56 36.88 -10.79 17.02
C ALA A 56 36.99 -9.90 18.27
N ALA A 57 38.21 -9.53 18.69
CA ALA A 57 38.47 -8.74 19.89
C ALA A 57 38.53 -7.22 19.64
N ASN A 58 38.78 -6.78 18.40
CA ASN A 58 38.95 -5.37 18.05
C ASN A 58 37.97 -4.96 16.93
N PRO A 59 37.09 -3.97 17.16
CA PRO A 59 36.13 -3.53 16.16
C PRO A 59 36.76 -2.73 15.01
N ALA A 60 38.04 -2.34 15.12
CA ALA A 60 38.75 -1.66 14.04
C ALA A 60 38.76 -2.50 12.77
N VAL A 61 38.25 -1.92 11.68
CA VAL A 61 38.25 -2.54 10.35
C VAL A 61 39.51 -2.09 9.63
N TYR A 62 40.25 -3.05 9.10
CA TYR A 62 41.48 -2.81 8.35
C TYR A 62 41.24 -3.03 6.86
N TYR A 63 41.78 -2.15 6.05
CA TYR A 63 41.97 -2.37 4.61
C TYR A 63 43.27 -3.15 4.38
N LEU A 64 43.24 -4.15 3.52
CA LEU A 64 44.40 -4.92 3.06
C LEU A 64 44.73 -4.56 1.60
N ASP A 65 45.91 -3.99 1.39
CA ASP A 65 46.48 -3.79 0.06
C ASP A 65 47.28 -5.05 -0.33
N HIS A 66 46.60 -6.00 -0.95
CA HIS A 66 47.20 -7.25 -1.45
C HIS A 66 48.35 -7.01 -2.44
N ASN A 67 48.38 -5.88 -3.14
CA ASN A 67 49.45 -5.60 -4.10
C ASN A 67 50.77 -5.21 -3.41
N ARG A 68 50.69 -4.71 -2.17
CA ARG A 68 51.86 -4.26 -1.38
C ARG A 68 52.09 -5.09 -0.12
N GLY A 69 51.15 -5.96 0.25
CA GLY A 69 51.20 -6.73 1.49
C GLY A 69 50.97 -5.87 2.74
N LEU A 70 50.33 -4.70 2.63
CA LEU A 70 50.20 -3.73 3.74
C LEU A 70 48.76 -3.65 4.26
N LYS A 71 48.60 -3.25 5.52
CA LYS A 71 47.29 -2.91 6.11
C LYS A 71 47.21 -1.45 6.54
N LYS A 72 45.99 -0.90 6.60
CA LYS A 72 45.68 0.33 7.34
C LYS A 72 44.32 0.24 8.01
N PRO A 73 44.07 0.93 9.12
CA PRO A 73 42.72 1.06 9.66
C PRO A 73 41.86 2.02 8.83
N TYR A 74 40.56 1.79 8.81
CA TYR A 74 39.57 2.81 8.46
C TYR A 74 39.31 3.68 9.69
N VAL A 75 39.58 4.99 9.58
CA VAL A 75 39.48 5.92 10.72
C VAL A 75 38.06 6.45 10.96
N SER A 76 37.14 6.24 10.02
CA SER A 76 35.72 6.57 10.16
C SER A 76 34.83 5.73 9.22
N ALA A 77 33.51 5.75 9.46
CA ALA A 77 32.54 5.13 8.56
C ALA A 77 32.53 5.78 7.16
N ALA A 78 32.80 7.09 7.07
CA ALA A 78 32.90 7.81 5.81
C ALA A 78 34.11 7.33 4.99
N ALA A 79 35.27 7.13 5.62
CA ALA A 79 36.43 6.51 4.99
C ALA A 79 36.10 5.12 4.43
N PHE A 80 35.44 4.25 5.23
CA PHE A 80 35.05 2.91 4.78
C PHE A 80 34.12 2.93 3.58
N LEU A 81 33.06 3.74 3.61
CA LEU A 81 32.07 3.86 2.54
C LEU A 81 32.63 4.51 1.27
N SER A 82 33.67 5.34 1.39
CA SER A 82 34.28 6.02 0.24
C SER A 82 34.89 5.10 -0.82
N TYR A 83 35.14 3.84 -0.45
CA TYR A 83 35.62 2.79 -1.37
C TYR A 83 34.48 1.97 -1.98
N GLY A 84 33.21 2.30 -1.70
CA GLY A 84 32.05 1.50 -2.09
C GLY A 84 31.90 0.20 -1.30
N ASN A 85 32.62 0.08 -0.17
CA ASN A 85 32.58 -1.12 0.67
C ASN A 85 31.20 -1.28 1.33
N LYS A 86 30.81 -2.53 1.59
CA LYS A 86 29.60 -2.86 2.38
C LYS A 86 30.02 -3.53 3.68
N TRP A 87 29.40 -3.14 4.79
CA TRP A 87 29.70 -3.71 6.11
C TRP A 87 29.64 -5.24 6.20
N PRO A 88 28.72 -5.94 5.49
CA PRO A 88 28.70 -7.40 5.45
C PRO A 88 29.93 -8.05 4.80
N ASP A 89 30.71 -7.31 4.01
CA ASP A 89 31.86 -7.84 3.29
C ASP A 89 33.13 -7.93 4.19
N ILE A 90 33.05 -7.43 5.43
CA ILE A 90 34.17 -7.47 6.38
C ILE A 90 34.34 -8.89 6.91
N LYS A 91 35.52 -9.46 6.68
CA LYS A 91 35.87 -10.79 7.20
C LYS A 91 36.43 -10.70 8.62
N ILE A 92 35.99 -11.60 9.50
CA ILE A 92 36.63 -11.79 10.81
C ILE A 92 37.79 -12.78 10.64
N ILE A 93 38.98 -12.39 11.07
CA ILE A 93 40.22 -13.20 11.07
C ILE A 93 40.86 -13.25 12.46
N SER A 94 41.81 -14.15 12.68
CA SER A 94 42.57 -14.19 13.94
C SER A 94 43.53 -12.99 14.04
N GLN A 95 43.98 -12.68 15.26
CA GLN A 95 44.99 -11.63 15.45
C GLN A 95 46.31 -12.01 14.77
N GLU A 96 46.71 -13.29 14.84
CA GLU A 96 47.90 -13.83 14.18
C GLU A 96 47.85 -13.68 12.65
N GLU A 97 46.67 -13.83 12.03
CA GLU A 97 46.48 -13.62 10.59
C GLU A 97 46.57 -12.13 10.22
N LEU A 98 46.06 -11.24 11.08
CA LEU A 98 46.14 -9.80 10.88
C LEU A 98 47.57 -9.26 11.05
N ASP A 99 48.34 -9.84 11.97
CA ASP A 99 49.71 -9.42 12.29
C ASP A 99 50.72 -9.75 11.18
N LYS A 100 50.38 -10.66 10.27
CA LYS A 100 51.16 -10.92 9.03
C LYS A 100 51.18 -9.74 8.06
N TRP A 101 50.28 -8.77 8.22
CA TRP A 101 50.22 -7.57 7.38
C TRP A 101 50.82 -6.38 8.13
N PRO A 102 51.97 -5.83 7.71
CA PRO A 102 52.53 -4.62 8.28
C PRO A 102 51.62 -3.42 8.08
N GLU A 103 51.52 -2.55 9.09
CA GLU A 103 50.74 -1.32 8.98
C GLU A 103 51.49 -0.27 8.14
N THR A 104 50.80 0.39 7.21
CA THR A 104 51.39 1.48 6.43
C THR A 104 51.25 2.82 7.14
N HIS A 105 52.29 3.63 7.03
CA HIS A 105 52.30 5.03 7.47
C HIS A 105 52.45 6.02 6.32
N LEU A 106 52.49 5.54 5.06
CA LEU A 106 52.71 6.38 3.89
C LEU A 106 51.52 6.26 2.95
N MET A 107 50.82 7.36 2.74
CA MET A 107 49.58 7.35 1.95
C MET A 107 49.57 8.49 0.94
N LYS A 108 49.08 8.21 -0.27
CA LYS A 108 48.74 9.23 -1.26
C LYS A 108 47.31 9.05 -1.74
N SER A 109 46.69 10.13 -2.19
CA SER A 109 45.39 10.02 -2.86
C SER A 109 45.57 9.45 -4.27
N LYS A 110 44.59 8.70 -4.78
CA LYS A 110 44.56 8.33 -6.20
C LYS A 110 44.56 9.53 -7.16
N ASP A 111 44.08 10.68 -6.70
CA ASP A 111 43.89 11.89 -7.51
C ASP A 111 45.01 12.93 -7.32
N SER A 112 46.06 12.63 -6.53
CA SER A 112 47.19 13.53 -6.27
C SER A 112 48.50 12.77 -6.06
N ASN A 113 49.62 13.31 -6.57
CA ASN A 113 50.95 12.75 -6.36
C ASN A 113 51.59 13.15 -5.01
N GLN A 114 50.90 13.95 -4.21
CA GLN A 114 51.40 14.33 -2.88
C GLN A 114 51.36 13.12 -1.93
N VAL A 115 52.52 12.83 -1.33
CA VAL A 115 52.67 11.75 -0.35
C VAL A 115 52.56 12.32 1.06
N TYR A 116 51.77 11.67 1.89
CA TYR A 116 51.56 12.04 3.28
C TYR A 116 52.05 10.94 4.21
N TYR A 117 52.69 11.34 5.30
CA TYR A 117 52.93 10.45 6.43
C TYR A 117 51.77 10.51 7.41
N ILE A 118 51.29 9.35 7.83
CA ILE A 118 50.12 9.15 8.65
C ILE A 118 50.53 8.57 10.00
N SER A 119 50.25 9.31 11.07
CA SER A 119 50.48 8.86 12.44
C SER A 119 49.41 9.40 13.37
N GLN A 120 48.87 8.54 14.24
CA GLN A 120 47.85 8.88 15.24
C GLN A 120 46.65 9.68 14.69
N GLY A 121 46.15 9.32 13.51
CA GLY A 121 44.99 9.97 12.87
C GLY A 121 45.29 11.35 12.26
N ARG A 122 46.57 11.72 12.13
CA ARG A 122 47.02 12.97 11.49
C ARG A 122 47.77 12.66 10.21
N LYS A 123 47.66 13.54 9.22
CA LYS A 123 48.42 13.50 7.97
C LYS A 123 49.38 14.67 7.88
N ALA A 124 50.58 14.39 7.42
CA ALA A 124 51.62 15.38 7.27
C ALA A 124 52.25 15.28 5.88
N LEU A 125 52.27 16.40 5.13
CA LEU A 125 52.72 16.41 3.74
C LEU A 125 54.24 16.24 3.66
N ILE A 126 54.70 15.26 2.88
CA ILE A 126 56.11 15.13 2.51
C ILE A 126 56.35 16.05 1.31
N ALA A 127 57.05 17.15 1.56
CA ALA A 127 57.17 18.28 0.65
C ALA A 127 58.15 18.03 -0.52
N SER A 128 59.08 17.07 -0.40
CA SER A 128 60.04 16.74 -1.46
C SER A 128 60.47 15.28 -1.45
N GLU A 129 60.99 14.81 -2.60
CA GLU A 129 61.63 13.49 -2.73
C GLU A 129 62.85 13.36 -1.82
N GLN A 130 63.63 14.44 -1.63
CA GLN A 130 64.73 14.47 -0.69
C GLN A 130 64.25 14.20 0.75
N GLN A 131 63.16 14.83 1.17
CA GLN A 131 62.54 14.62 2.49
C GLN A 131 61.98 13.19 2.64
N PHE A 132 61.51 12.58 1.54
CA PHE A 132 61.08 11.18 1.51
C PHE A 132 62.26 10.22 1.75
N ILE A 133 63.38 10.43 1.05
CA ILE A 133 64.59 9.61 1.17
C ILE A 133 65.25 9.77 2.55
N GLU A 134 65.40 11.02 3.04
CA GLU A 134 66.00 11.33 4.35
C GLU A 134 65.21 10.76 5.53
N SER A 135 63.90 10.51 5.34
CA SER A 135 63.03 9.87 6.33
C SER A 135 63.15 8.33 6.35
N GLY A 136 64.00 7.75 5.49
CA GLY A 136 64.16 6.29 5.35
C GLY A 136 62.96 5.59 4.72
N PHE A 137 62.03 6.35 4.13
CA PHE A 137 60.82 5.79 3.53
C PHE A 137 61.13 5.08 2.21
N LYS A 138 60.41 3.99 1.97
CA LYS A 138 60.53 3.24 0.72
C LYS A 138 59.32 3.53 -0.16
N TRP A 139 59.55 3.77 -1.45
CA TRP A 139 58.47 4.01 -2.40
C TRP A 139 57.44 2.86 -2.46
N ALA A 140 57.89 1.64 -2.19
CA ALA A 140 57.03 0.46 -2.11
C ALA A 140 56.01 0.50 -0.95
N GLU A 141 56.26 1.29 0.10
CA GLU A 141 55.41 1.39 1.30
C GLU A 141 54.26 2.41 1.15
N ILE A 142 54.24 3.17 0.05
CA ILE A 142 53.21 4.16 -0.22
C ILE A 142 51.92 3.48 -0.67
N MET A 143 50.92 3.47 0.21
CA MET A 143 49.58 3.00 -0.09
C MET A 143 48.77 4.09 -0.81
N THR A 144 48.00 3.70 -1.82
CA THR A 144 47.11 4.63 -2.53
C THR A 144 45.70 4.52 -1.96
N ILE A 145 45.13 5.63 -1.51
CA ILE A 145 43.84 5.71 -0.83
C ILE A 145 42.87 6.68 -1.53
N SER A 146 41.58 6.62 -1.18
CA SER A 146 40.58 7.54 -1.71
C SER A 146 40.79 8.97 -1.18
N PRO A 147 40.41 10.03 -1.92
CA PRO A 147 40.50 11.40 -1.41
C PRO A 147 39.68 11.63 -0.14
N ALA A 148 38.50 11.03 -0.05
CA ALA A 148 37.62 11.14 1.11
C ALA A 148 38.24 10.48 2.35
N ASP A 149 38.87 9.30 2.20
CA ASP A 149 39.61 8.66 3.28
C ASP A 149 40.82 9.49 3.73
N LEU A 150 41.59 10.04 2.78
CA LEU A 150 42.71 10.93 3.11
C LEU A 150 42.22 12.23 3.80
N ALA A 151 41.00 12.69 3.55
CA ALA A 151 40.42 13.89 4.16
C ALA A 151 40.08 13.72 5.65
N GLU A 152 39.81 12.49 6.10
CA GLU A 152 39.48 12.18 7.50
C GLU A 152 40.67 12.40 8.45
N TYR A 153 41.90 12.41 7.93
CA TYR A 153 43.11 12.67 8.71
C TYR A 153 43.34 14.17 8.91
N LYS A 154 43.53 14.60 10.16
CA LYS A 154 43.80 16.00 10.49
C LYS A 154 45.17 16.43 9.95
N ILE A 155 45.24 17.60 9.31
CA ILE A 155 46.50 18.15 8.82
C ILE A 155 47.41 18.48 10.02
N THR A 156 48.69 18.11 9.90
CA THR A 156 49.76 18.51 10.80
C THR A 156 51.02 18.80 9.99
N ASP A 157 51.94 19.59 10.55
CA ASP A 157 53.25 19.77 9.93
C ASP A 157 54.02 18.46 9.93
N PHE A 158 54.71 18.18 8.82
CA PHE A 158 55.53 16.98 8.68
C PHE A 158 56.80 17.14 9.51
N LYS A 159 56.78 16.46 10.66
CA LYS A 159 57.93 16.29 11.55
C LYS A 159 58.31 14.82 11.51
N VAL A 160 59.41 14.51 10.81
CA VAL A 160 59.95 13.17 10.77
C VAL A 160 60.41 12.81 12.18
N GLY A 161 59.76 11.82 12.78
CA GLY A 161 60.45 10.93 13.70
C GLY A 161 61.45 10.14 12.85
N GLY A 162 62.71 10.59 12.84
CA GLY A 162 63.83 9.97 12.14
C GLY A 162 63.76 8.44 12.17
N ALA A 163 63.97 7.85 10.99
CA ALA A 163 64.27 6.45 10.86
C ALA A 163 65.38 6.05 11.83
N VAL A 164 65.28 4.81 12.32
CA VAL A 164 66.36 4.04 12.93
C VAL A 164 67.44 3.86 11.85
N GLY A 165 68.22 4.92 11.65
CA GLY A 165 69.53 4.85 11.06
C GLY A 165 70.50 4.59 12.20
N ASP A 166 71.36 3.59 12.02
CA ASP A 166 72.62 3.47 12.75
C ASP A 166 73.40 4.79 12.65
N ASN A 167 73.13 5.71 13.56
CA ASN A 167 73.94 6.88 13.84
C ASN A 167 73.89 7.02 15.35
N ASN A 168 75.05 6.85 15.99
CA ASN A 168 75.24 6.75 17.44
C ASN A 168 74.91 8.05 18.23
N ASP A 169 73.91 8.83 17.83
CA ASP A 169 73.56 10.11 18.44
C ASP A 169 72.07 10.20 18.83
N ASN A 170 71.55 9.18 19.54
CA ASN A 170 70.28 9.25 20.28
C ASN A 170 70.42 10.16 21.53
N SER A 171 70.95 11.38 21.38
CA SER A 171 71.27 12.27 22.50
C SER A 171 70.01 12.87 23.13
N LEU A 172 69.88 12.64 24.44
CA LEU A 172 68.74 13.07 25.25
C LEU A 172 69.24 13.99 26.37
N ALA A 173 68.84 15.25 26.38
CA ALA A 173 69.09 16.14 27.51
C ALA A 173 68.05 15.92 28.60
N ILE A 174 68.48 15.70 29.84
CA ILE A 174 67.60 15.52 30.99
C ILE A 174 67.94 16.57 32.05
N THR A 175 66.91 17.26 32.52
CA THR A 175 67.02 18.26 33.59
C THR A 175 65.91 18.05 34.62
N LEU A 176 66.12 18.53 35.84
CA LEU A 176 65.02 18.68 36.80
C LEU A 176 64.15 19.87 36.34
N ASP A 177 62.85 19.66 36.17
CA ASP A 177 61.94 20.72 35.76
C ASP A 177 61.67 21.68 36.91
N SER A 178 61.54 22.97 36.59
CA SER A 178 61.14 24.02 37.53
C SER A 178 59.80 23.76 38.23
N SER A 179 58.91 22.97 37.62
CA SER A 179 57.64 22.55 38.22
C SER A 179 57.77 21.38 39.20
N SER A 180 59.00 20.93 39.49
CA SER A 180 59.22 19.95 40.55
C SER A 180 58.76 20.49 41.91
N PRO A 181 58.11 19.65 42.74
CA PRO A 181 57.63 20.05 44.05
C PRO A 181 58.78 20.48 44.95
N LYS A 182 58.52 21.49 45.80
CA LYS A 182 59.47 21.96 46.83
C LYS A 182 59.50 20.99 48.01
N ALA A 183 60.60 21.03 48.77
CA ALA A 183 60.74 20.24 49.99
C ALA A 183 59.55 20.49 50.94
N ASP A 184 58.93 19.40 51.39
CA ASP A 184 57.78 19.41 52.29
C ASP A 184 57.71 18.09 53.07
N TYR A 185 56.60 17.87 53.77
CA TYR A 185 56.29 16.62 54.47
C TYR A 185 55.54 15.64 53.58
N LEU A 186 55.89 14.36 53.70
CA LEU A 186 55.13 13.24 53.15
C LEU A 186 54.62 12.37 54.30
N ALA A 187 53.31 12.18 54.38
CA ALA A 187 52.71 11.30 55.35
C ALA A 187 52.68 9.85 54.84
N VAL A 188 53.19 8.92 55.65
CA VAL A 188 53.05 7.48 55.38
C VAL A 188 51.56 7.11 55.40
N GLY A 189 51.08 6.40 54.39
CA GLY A 189 49.65 6.14 54.15
C GLY A 189 48.98 7.12 53.16
N ALA A 190 49.60 8.27 52.87
CA ALA A 190 49.12 9.16 51.81
C ALA A 190 49.48 8.61 50.42
N GLN A 191 48.67 8.97 49.44
CA GLN A 191 48.74 8.44 48.07
C GLN A 191 49.04 9.54 47.05
N GLY A 192 49.49 9.20 45.85
CA GLY A 192 49.66 10.12 44.73
C GLY A 192 50.47 11.37 45.06
N ASN A 193 51.54 11.22 45.83
CA ASN A 193 52.39 12.33 46.22
C ASN A 193 53.39 12.62 45.11
N LEU A 194 53.31 13.80 44.48
CA LEU A 194 54.29 14.24 43.48
C LEU A 194 55.62 14.52 44.20
N VAL A 195 56.72 13.94 43.71
CA VAL A 195 58.05 14.06 44.36
C VAL A 195 59.13 14.59 43.43
N ALA A 196 58.96 14.50 42.11
CA ALA A 196 59.86 15.12 41.14
C ALA A 196 59.19 15.27 39.77
N VAL A 197 59.66 16.22 38.99
CA VAL A 197 59.32 16.35 37.57
C VAL A 197 60.63 16.48 36.77
N PHE A 198 60.86 15.58 35.82
CA PHE A 198 62.03 15.61 34.95
C PHE A 198 61.62 16.09 33.56
N SER A 199 62.35 17.05 32.99
CA SER A 199 62.20 17.46 31.59
C SER A 199 63.18 16.66 30.74
N LEU A 200 62.67 15.98 29.73
CA LEU A 200 63.43 15.15 28.81
C LEU A 200 63.33 15.75 27.41
N ARG A 201 64.44 16.20 26.85
CA ARG A 201 64.51 16.82 25.53
C ARG A 201 65.38 16.02 24.57
N ALA A 202 64.78 15.54 23.48
CA ALA A 202 65.54 14.94 22.40
C ALA A 202 66.26 16.04 21.63
N LEU A 203 67.58 15.91 21.43
CA LEU A 203 68.40 16.99 20.87
C LEU A 203 68.45 16.93 19.34
N SER A 204 69.07 15.90 18.77
CA SER A 204 69.35 15.80 17.33
C SER A 204 68.44 14.79 16.62
N ALA A 205 68.08 13.68 17.26
CA ALA A 205 67.21 12.64 16.72
C ALA A 205 66.05 12.30 17.69
N PRO A 206 64.94 11.70 17.22
CA PRO A 206 63.93 11.19 18.13
C PRO A 206 64.51 10.11 19.04
N VAL A 207 63.97 10.04 20.25
CA VAL A 207 64.44 9.13 21.28
C VAL A 207 63.28 8.27 21.75
N GLU A 208 63.54 6.98 21.91
CA GLU A 208 62.59 6.01 22.46
C GLU A 208 63.15 5.46 23.77
N ILE A 209 62.52 5.81 24.89
CA ILE A 209 62.95 5.35 26.21
C ILE A 209 62.17 4.09 26.57
N THR A 210 62.90 3.03 26.84
CA THR A 210 62.39 1.68 27.07
C THR A 210 62.56 1.23 28.53
N LYS A 211 63.54 1.80 29.23
CA LYS A 211 63.69 1.65 30.69
C LYS A 211 64.03 2.98 31.35
N PHE A 212 63.41 3.21 32.50
CA PHE A 212 63.67 4.37 33.35
C PHE A 212 63.95 3.88 34.76
N VAL A 213 65.02 4.35 35.41
CA VAL A 213 65.40 3.92 36.77
C VAL A 213 65.55 5.13 37.67
N LEU A 214 64.88 5.10 38.82
CA LEU A 214 64.99 6.10 39.87
C LEU A 214 65.74 5.53 41.06
N ASN A 215 66.67 6.28 41.61
CA ASN A 215 67.36 5.99 42.86
C ASN A 215 66.65 6.67 44.03
N LEU A 216 66.39 5.91 45.09
CA LEU A 216 65.72 6.39 46.30
C LEU A 216 66.76 6.68 47.39
N LYS A 217 66.65 7.85 48.01
CA LYS A 217 67.52 8.29 49.11
C LYS A 217 66.69 8.68 50.34
N GLY A 218 67.31 8.58 51.51
CA GLY A 218 66.72 9.02 52.79
C GLY A 218 65.81 8.00 53.49
N ILE A 219 65.34 6.99 52.76
CA ILE A 219 64.40 5.97 53.26
C ILE A 219 65.16 4.69 53.62
N PHE A 220 65.02 4.25 54.86
CA PHE A 220 65.68 3.04 55.39
C PHE A 220 64.74 1.84 55.37
N ASN A 221 63.46 2.07 55.65
CA ASN A 221 62.42 1.06 55.53
C ASN A 221 61.68 1.25 54.21
N SER A 222 62.10 0.57 53.15
CA SER A 222 61.41 0.65 51.85
C SER A 222 60.03 -0.02 51.84
N ASP A 223 59.68 -0.81 52.87
CA ASP A 223 58.39 -1.50 52.93
C ASP A 223 57.21 -0.55 53.11
N VAL A 224 57.45 0.68 53.58
CA VAL A 224 56.42 1.74 53.68
C VAL A 224 56.05 2.31 52.31
N ILE A 225 56.84 2.07 51.26
CA ILE A 225 56.47 2.43 49.89
C ILE A 225 55.51 1.36 49.37
N GLN A 226 54.33 1.80 48.93
CA GLN A 226 53.38 0.93 48.23
C GLN A 226 53.73 0.84 46.76
N GLU A 227 53.95 2.00 46.13
CA GLU A 227 54.19 2.10 44.69
C GLU A 227 54.89 3.40 44.36
N ILE A 228 55.72 3.37 43.32
CA ILE A 228 56.20 4.57 42.63
C ILE A 228 55.76 4.41 41.18
N TYR A 229 55.19 5.46 40.61
CA TYR A 229 54.70 5.46 39.23
C TYR A 229 55.06 6.75 38.50
N LEU A 230 55.08 6.65 37.17
CA LEU A 230 55.42 7.75 36.28
C LEU A 230 54.18 8.17 35.49
N THR A 231 53.96 9.47 35.37
CA THR A 231 52.93 10.03 34.50
C THR A 231 53.50 11.09 33.57
N ASN A 232 52.77 11.37 32.50
CA ASN A 232 53.08 12.49 31.60
C ASN A 232 52.56 13.82 32.17
N GLU A 233 52.71 14.89 31.38
CA GLU A 233 52.22 16.23 31.74
C GLU A 233 50.72 16.29 32.06
N SER A 234 49.93 15.43 31.40
CA SER A 234 48.48 15.30 31.55
C SER A 234 48.07 14.30 32.65
N ASP A 235 49.01 13.87 33.51
CA ASP A 235 48.81 12.88 34.58
C ASP A 235 48.31 11.50 34.09
N ILE A 236 48.57 11.19 32.81
CA ILE A 236 48.35 9.85 32.26
C ILE A 236 49.56 9.00 32.63
N GLU A 237 49.30 7.91 33.33
CA GLU A 237 50.32 6.97 33.77
C GLU A 237 50.90 6.17 32.61
N TYR A 238 52.22 5.93 32.61
CA TYR A 238 52.89 5.08 31.63
C TYR A 238 52.65 3.57 31.87
N SER A 239 51.74 3.24 32.80
CA SER A 239 51.17 1.92 33.14
C SER A 239 52.16 0.84 33.59
N VAL A 240 53.13 1.19 34.44
CA VAL A 240 54.09 0.22 35.00
C VAL A 240 54.30 0.46 36.48
N SER A 241 53.98 -0.54 37.30
CA SER A 241 54.45 -0.59 38.67
C SER A 241 55.97 -0.71 38.64
N SER A 242 56.69 0.13 39.37
CA SER A 242 58.14 0.00 39.45
C SER A 242 58.53 -1.33 40.09
N ARG A 243 59.49 -2.06 39.52
CA ARG A 243 60.18 -3.11 40.27
C ARG A 243 61.13 -2.43 41.25
N MET A 244 60.90 -2.66 42.54
CA MET A 244 61.72 -2.15 43.63
C MET A 244 62.84 -3.15 43.94
N ASP A 245 64.09 -2.73 43.76
CA ASP A 245 65.26 -3.54 44.09
C ASP A 245 66.43 -2.64 44.52
N ASN A 246 67.10 -2.98 45.61
CA ASN A 246 68.27 -2.26 46.14
C ASN A 246 68.14 -0.72 46.14
N ARG A 247 67.02 -0.19 46.67
CA ARG A 247 66.67 1.25 46.69
C ARG A 247 66.60 1.90 45.30
N GLN A 248 66.27 1.13 44.28
CA GLN A 248 65.97 1.61 42.95
C GLN A 248 64.56 1.20 42.53
N ALA A 249 63.83 2.14 41.94
CA ALA A 249 62.57 1.91 41.28
C ALA A 249 62.84 1.80 39.78
N SER A 250 62.75 0.59 39.23
CA SER A 250 62.95 0.32 37.80
C SER A 250 61.63 0.20 37.06
N PHE A 251 61.44 1.02 36.03
CA PHE A 251 60.29 1.04 35.14
C PHE A 251 60.68 0.42 33.80
N ASN A 252 60.12 -0.73 33.48
CA ASN A 252 60.31 -1.37 32.18
C ASN A 252 59.09 -1.06 31.29
N ILE A 253 59.26 -0.13 30.36
CA ILE A 253 58.19 0.45 29.53
C ILE A 253 58.28 -0.01 28.08
N ASN A 254 58.89 -1.17 27.81
CA ASN A 254 59.02 -1.73 26.45
C ASN A 254 57.67 -1.88 25.71
N SER A 255 56.57 -2.12 26.43
CA SER A 255 55.23 -2.26 25.84
C SER A 255 54.59 -0.93 25.48
N ARG A 256 55.02 0.18 26.11
CA ARG A 256 54.58 1.56 25.84
C ARG A 256 55.76 2.53 26.01
N PRO A 257 56.75 2.52 25.10
CA PRO A 257 57.96 3.32 25.23
C PRO A 257 57.65 4.83 25.26
N ILE A 258 58.45 5.60 25.99
CA ILE A 258 58.34 7.07 25.94
C ILE A 258 59.05 7.55 24.68
N PHE A 259 58.27 7.82 23.64
CA PHE A 259 58.76 8.43 22.42
C PHE A 259 58.85 9.95 22.55
N ILE A 260 59.98 10.56 22.19
CA ILE A 260 60.20 12.01 22.17
C ILE A 260 60.73 12.38 20.80
N SER A 261 60.02 13.24 20.07
CA SER A 261 60.44 13.66 18.72
C SER A 261 61.68 14.56 18.79
N SER A 262 62.48 14.63 17.72
CA SER A 262 63.65 15.52 17.68
C SER A 262 63.26 16.97 18.00
N GLY A 263 64.01 17.61 18.92
CA GLY A 263 63.76 18.96 19.43
C GLY A 263 62.62 19.08 20.45
N GLU A 264 61.78 18.05 20.62
CA GLU A 264 60.66 18.02 21.56
C GLU A 264 61.15 17.86 23.01
N THR A 265 60.44 18.49 23.94
CA THR A 265 60.62 18.27 25.38
C THR A 265 59.35 17.64 25.94
N LYS A 266 59.49 16.57 26.71
CA LYS A 266 58.40 15.96 27.49
C LYS A 266 58.73 16.01 28.98
N LYS A 267 57.76 16.34 29.82
CA LYS A 267 57.91 16.19 31.27
C LYS A 267 57.41 14.83 31.75
N ILE A 268 58.19 14.22 32.64
CA ILE A 268 57.88 12.99 33.35
C ILE A 268 57.71 13.34 34.82
N LYS A 269 56.50 13.13 35.35
CA LYS A 269 56.17 13.35 36.76
C LYS A 269 56.32 12.05 37.54
N VAL A 270 57.01 12.10 38.67
CA VAL A 270 57.21 10.97 39.57
C VAL A 270 56.31 11.10 40.77
N TYR A 271 55.50 10.07 41.00
CA TYR A 271 54.61 9.99 42.15
C TYR A 271 54.97 8.81 43.05
N VAL A 272 54.73 8.96 44.36
CA VAL A 272 54.87 7.90 45.36
C VAL A 272 53.58 7.70 46.16
N ASN A 273 53.22 6.44 46.33
CA ASN A 273 52.16 5.94 47.19
C ASN A 273 52.81 5.29 48.40
N PHE A 274 52.40 5.66 49.61
CA PHE A 274 52.86 5.02 50.84
C PHE A 274 51.82 4.04 51.37
N LYS A 275 52.24 2.86 51.82
CA LYS A 275 51.36 1.91 52.49
C LYS A 275 50.84 2.54 53.78
N ASP A 276 49.58 2.29 54.10
CA ASP A 276 49.08 2.56 55.44
C ASP A 276 49.80 1.65 56.43
N SER A 277 50.65 2.25 57.26
CA SER A 277 51.57 1.53 58.14
C SER A 277 51.82 2.33 59.40
N SER A 278 51.85 1.63 60.54
CA SER A 278 52.33 2.17 61.80
C SER A 278 53.86 2.16 61.91
N ALA A 279 54.57 1.97 60.78
CA ALA A 279 56.02 1.92 60.76
C ALA A 279 56.64 3.24 61.25
N ASP A 280 57.67 3.11 62.09
CA ASP A 280 58.42 4.27 62.56
C ASP A 280 59.28 4.85 61.43
N VAL A 281 58.90 6.05 60.98
CA VAL A 281 59.62 6.85 59.98
C VAL A 281 60.34 8.06 60.59
N THR A 282 60.51 8.09 61.91
CA THR A 282 61.23 9.15 62.61
C THR A 282 62.63 9.32 62.02
N ASN A 283 62.99 10.56 61.69
CA ASN A 283 64.25 10.93 61.04
C ASN A 283 64.49 10.35 59.62
N GLN A 284 63.48 9.74 59.00
CA GLN A 284 63.57 9.29 57.61
C GLN A 284 63.17 10.42 56.65
N THR A 285 63.77 10.41 55.47
CA THR A 285 63.42 11.34 54.38
C THR A 285 63.13 10.55 53.11
N PHE A 286 62.51 11.16 52.11
CA PHE A 286 62.30 10.56 50.81
C PHE A 286 62.75 11.53 49.73
N GLN A 287 63.64 11.06 48.87
CA GLN A 287 64.15 11.80 47.73
C GLN A 287 64.35 10.84 46.57
N VAL A 288 63.96 11.27 45.37
CA VAL A 288 64.23 10.56 44.13
C VAL A 288 65.34 11.25 43.37
N ALA A 289 66.21 10.47 42.73
CA ALA A 289 67.27 10.96 41.88
C ALA A 289 67.45 10.06 40.66
N ILE A 290 67.91 10.64 39.55
CA ILE A 290 68.52 9.91 38.45
C ILE A 290 70.02 10.05 38.66
N ASN A 291 70.69 8.98 39.13
CA ASN A 291 72.08 9.10 39.58
C ASN A 291 73.09 9.18 38.42
N GLN A 292 72.78 8.58 37.28
CA GLN A 292 73.69 8.48 36.14
C GLN A 292 72.91 8.28 34.83
N ALA A 293 73.55 8.59 33.70
CA ALA A 293 72.96 8.46 32.36
C ALA A 293 72.41 7.04 32.07
N SER A 294 73.11 5.99 32.53
CA SER A 294 72.70 4.59 32.32
C SER A 294 71.42 4.18 33.05
N ASN A 295 70.86 5.05 33.90
CA ASN A 295 69.52 4.85 34.46
C ASN A 295 68.39 5.03 33.43
N ILE A 296 68.72 5.51 32.24
CA ILE A 296 67.80 5.68 31.11
C ILE A 296 68.29 4.75 30.00
N ILE A 297 67.43 3.85 29.52
CA ILE A 297 67.76 2.93 28.41
C ILE A 297 66.91 3.29 27.20
N GLY A 298 67.54 3.26 26.03
CA GLY A 298 66.96 3.66 24.74
C GLY A 298 67.46 5.03 24.25
N ALA A 299 68.29 5.72 25.04
CA ALA A 299 68.87 7.03 24.72
C ALA A 299 70.28 7.20 25.28
N ASN A 300 71.10 8.03 24.62
CA ASN A 300 72.35 8.57 25.17
C ASN A 300 72.02 9.79 26.05
N ALA A 301 71.65 9.53 27.30
CA ALA A 301 71.26 10.57 28.24
C ALA A 301 72.43 11.47 28.67
N THR A 302 72.22 12.78 28.61
CA THR A 302 73.16 13.84 29.03
C THR A 302 72.45 14.75 30.03
N GLY A 303 73.17 15.15 31.09
CA GLY A 303 72.61 15.95 32.17
C GLY A 303 73.61 16.11 33.30
N ALA A 304 73.34 17.05 34.22
CA ALA A 304 74.14 17.25 35.42
C ALA A 304 73.78 16.18 36.48
N PHE A 305 74.19 14.93 36.23
CA PHE A 305 73.93 13.81 37.13
C PHE A 305 74.78 13.93 38.43
N PRO A 306 74.22 13.59 39.61
CA PRO A 306 72.88 13.09 39.84
C PRO A 306 71.80 14.19 39.75
N LEU A 307 70.79 13.99 38.90
CA LEU A 307 69.62 14.88 38.82
C LEU A 307 68.69 14.53 39.97
N THR A 308 68.65 15.39 40.98
CA THR A 308 68.08 15.07 42.28
C THR A 308 66.87 15.95 42.56
N GLY A 309 65.72 15.33 42.88
CA GLY A 309 64.55 16.05 43.37
C GLY A 309 64.76 16.59 44.78
N GLU A 310 63.78 17.31 45.31
CA GLU A 310 63.87 17.83 46.68
C GLU A 310 63.77 16.71 47.72
N THR A 311 64.30 16.97 48.93
CA THR A 311 64.23 16.04 50.06
C THR A 311 62.95 16.29 50.85
N PHE A 312 62.09 15.28 50.94
CA PHE A 312 60.87 15.33 51.74
C PHE A 312 61.06 14.67 53.11
N LYS A 313 60.53 15.27 54.18
CA LYS A 313 60.54 14.63 55.51
C LYS A 313 59.37 13.66 55.62
N LEU A 314 59.64 12.43 56.07
CA LEU A 314 58.56 11.47 56.33
C LEU A 314 57.94 11.72 57.71
N ILE A 315 56.62 11.71 57.76
CA ILE A 315 55.86 11.72 59.02
C ILE A 315 54.95 10.49 59.05
N SER A 316 54.67 9.98 60.25
CA SER A 316 53.70 8.90 60.41
C SER A 316 52.29 9.44 60.11
N GLY A 317 51.60 8.84 59.13
CA GLY A 317 50.19 9.16 58.87
C GLY A 317 49.23 8.51 59.86
N PHE A 318 49.72 7.53 60.64
CA PHE A 318 48.95 6.88 61.69
C PHE A 318 48.55 7.92 62.75
N GLY A 319 47.25 8.04 63.02
CA GLY A 319 46.74 9.05 63.97
C GLY A 319 46.41 10.42 63.36
N ILE A 320 46.88 10.75 62.16
CA ILE A 320 46.66 12.06 61.52
C ILE A 320 45.88 12.02 60.20
N LEU A 321 46.03 10.99 59.37
CA LEU A 321 45.31 10.91 58.08
C LEU A 321 43.87 10.43 58.27
N GLU A 322 42.94 10.96 57.49
CA GLU A 322 41.56 10.48 57.47
C GLU A 322 41.44 9.14 56.74
N SER A 323 40.46 8.34 57.15
CA SER A 323 40.10 7.10 56.46
C SER A 323 38.88 7.36 55.59
N VAL A 324 38.95 6.99 54.31
CA VAL A 324 37.88 7.22 53.35
C VAL A 324 37.45 5.89 52.73
N THR A 325 36.15 5.63 52.73
CA THR A 325 35.56 4.48 52.03
C THR A 325 34.70 4.95 50.88
N ALA A 326 34.66 4.14 49.82
CA ALA A 326 33.81 4.31 48.67
C ALA A 326 33.13 2.98 48.38
N SER A 327 31.81 2.93 48.45
CA SER A 327 31.07 1.72 48.11
C SER A 327 30.01 1.99 47.06
N GLU A 328 29.99 1.17 46.02
CA GLU A 328 28.86 1.11 45.11
C GLU A 328 27.62 0.61 45.85
N GLN A 329 26.48 1.23 45.56
CA GLN A 329 25.17 0.85 46.08
C GLN A 329 24.29 0.45 44.90
N SER A 330 23.52 -0.63 45.05
CA SER A 330 22.59 -1.04 43.99
C SER A 330 21.58 0.07 43.65
N LEU A 331 21.33 0.24 42.36
CA LEU A 331 20.35 1.19 41.82
C LEU A 331 18.88 0.79 42.03
N SER A 332 18.60 -0.34 42.69
CA SER A 332 17.30 -1.04 42.84
C SER A 332 16.95 -1.97 41.67
N ILE A 333 16.32 -3.11 41.98
CA ILE A 333 15.90 -4.15 41.02
C ILE A 333 15.01 -3.63 39.87
N ASN A 334 14.27 -2.54 40.09
CA ASN A 334 13.40 -1.93 39.07
C ASN A 334 14.17 -1.06 38.06
N ASN A 335 15.47 -0.86 38.28
CA ASN A 335 16.32 0.01 37.49
C ASN A 335 17.40 -0.76 36.70
N ASN A 336 17.27 -2.08 36.60
CA ASN A 336 18.18 -2.95 35.86
C ASN A 336 18.07 -2.83 34.33
N GLN A 337 17.24 -1.92 33.83
CA GLN A 337 17.03 -1.68 32.40
C GLN A 337 17.15 -0.21 32.04
N ALA A 338 17.85 0.04 30.93
CA ALA A 338 18.00 1.35 30.29
C ALA A 338 17.35 1.29 28.90
N ILE A 339 16.29 2.07 28.68
CA ILE A 339 15.62 2.09 27.38
C ILE A 339 16.39 3.02 26.43
N ILE A 340 16.71 2.53 25.24
CA ILE A 340 17.32 3.33 24.17
C ILE A 340 16.43 4.52 23.86
N GLY A 341 17.03 5.71 23.85
CA GLY A 341 16.35 6.98 23.70
C GLY A 341 16.15 7.74 25.00
N SER A 342 16.30 7.08 26.16
CA SER A 342 16.21 7.77 27.45
C SER A 342 17.35 8.75 27.66
N THR A 343 17.04 9.87 28.28
CA THR A 343 18.00 10.91 28.71
C THR A 343 18.09 10.90 30.23
N GLU A 344 19.26 11.26 30.77
CA GLU A 344 19.53 11.35 32.21
C GLU A 344 19.16 10.06 33.00
N LYS A 345 19.37 8.89 32.40
CA LYS A 345 19.14 7.60 33.06
C LYS A 345 20.18 7.40 34.17
N ASN A 346 19.74 7.01 35.37
CA ASN A 346 20.67 6.59 36.43
C ASN A 346 21.42 5.32 35.99
N ILE A 347 22.75 5.37 35.96
CA ILE A 347 23.62 4.26 35.54
C ILE A 347 24.68 3.84 36.56
N GLY A 348 24.78 4.54 37.69
CA GLY A 348 25.59 4.11 38.83
C GLY A 348 25.23 4.87 40.10
N LYS A 349 25.48 4.28 41.28
CA LYS A 349 25.27 4.94 42.58
C LYS A 349 26.38 4.56 43.56
N PHE A 350 27.05 5.56 44.12
CA PHE A 350 28.23 5.37 44.96
C PHE A 350 28.13 6.20 46.22
N ASN A 351 28.43 5.59 47.36
CA ASN A 351 28.51 6.26 48.65
C ASN A 351 29.97 6.44 49.06
N LEU A 352 30.38 7.69 49.25
CA LEU A 352 31.71 8.06 49.74
C LEU A 352 31.59 8.52 51.19
N ALA A 353 32.41 8.01 52.11
CA ALA A 353 32.34 8.35 53.53
C ALA A 353 33.71 8.63 54.13
N GLU A 354 33.76 9.63 55.00
CA GLU A 354 34.86 9.85 55.95
C GLU A 354 34.56 9.01 57.19
N THR A 355 35.43 8.07 57.54
CA THR A 355 35.18 7.06 58.58
C THR A 355 36.10 7.16 59.78
N SER A 356 37.10 8.03 59.77
CA SER A 356 38.01 8.23 60.91
C SER A 356 37.48 9.20 61.95
N GLY A 357 36.57 10.10 61.57
CA GLY A 357 35.96 11.11 62.45
C GLY A 357 36.86 12.29 62.81
N ARG A 358 38.01 12.42 62.13
CA ARG A 358 39.06 13.39 62.48
C ARG A 358 38.76 14.78 61.95
N SER A 359 38.68 14.92 60.63
CA SER A 359 38.45 16.20 59.96
C SER A 359 37.60 16.03 58.72
N ASP A 360 37.29 17.13 58.05
CA ASP A 360 36.57 17.08 56.79
C ASP A 360 37.50 16.65 55.65
N ILE A 361 36.91 16.13 54.58
CA ILE A 361 37.64 15.74 53.37
C ILE A 361 37.09 16.48 52.15
N PHE A 362 37.96 16.72 51.18
CA PHE A 362 37.62 17.35 49.91
C PHE A 362 37.79 16.39 48.74
N VAL A 363 36.69 16.02 48.08
CA VAL A 363 36.71 15.22 46.87
C VAL A 363 37.02 16.13 45.68
N LYS A 364 38.09 15.82 44.96
CA LYS A 364 38.59 16.61 43.82
C LYS A 364 38.29 15.94 42.49
N GLU A 365 38.30 14.61 42.47
CA GLU A 365 38.06 13.84 41.25
C GLU A 365 37.44 12.48 41.59
N LEU A 366 36.49 12.05 40.77
CA LEU A 366 35.97 10.69 40.75
C LEU A 366 36.08 10.15 39.33
N LYS A 367 36.70 8.99 39.17
CA LYS A 367 36.92 8.34 37.89
C LYS A 367 36.23 6.98 37.89
N PHE A 368 35.36 6.79 36.91
CA PHE A 368 34.58 5.57 36.73
C PHE A 368 35.01 4.85 35.45
N ALA A 369 35.33 3.57 35.55
CA ALA A 369 35.66 2.74 34.40
C ALA A 369 34.44 1.92 34.00
N ASN A 370 34.04 2.01 32.73
CA ASN A 370 33.00 1.15 32.19
C ASN A 370 33.58 -0.25 31.91
N GLN A 371 33.19 -1.22 32.74
CA GLN A 371 33.62 -2.61 32.65
C GLN A 371 32.88 -3.39 31.57
N SER A 372 31.76 -2.86 31.07
CA SER A 372 31.03 -3.53 30.00
C SER A 372 31.75 -3.38 28.66
N LYS A 373 31.38 -4.25 27.72
CA LYS A 373 31.83 -4.15 26.34
C LYS A 373 30.96 -3.22 25.50
N ALA A 374 30.00 -2.50 26.11
CA ALA A 374 29.33 -1.38 25.47
C ALA A 374 30.36 -0.39 24.94
N GLY A 375 30.39 -0.27 23.61
CA GLY A 375 31.20 0.71 22.93
C GLY A 375 30.96 2.10 23.50
N ALA A 376 31.97 2.97 23.41
CA ALA A 376 31.93 4.33 23.93
C ALA A 376 30.74 5.16 23.42
N PHE A 377 30.07 4.72 22.35
CA PHE A 377 28.93 5.38 21.70
C PHE A 377 27.56 4.99 22.25
N SER A 378 27.46 3.99 23.15
CA SER A 378 26.17 3.59 23.73
C SER A 378 25.69 4.53 24.85
N LEU A 379 26.58 5.37 25.38
CA LEU A 379 26.34 6.28 26.50
C LEU A 379 27.04 7.62 26.23
N ASN A 380 26.38 8.73 26.53
CA ASN A 380 26.99 10.05 26.49
C ASN A 380 26.31 11.00 27.51
N ASN A 381 26.77 12.25 27.57
CA ASN A 381 26.25 13.30 28.43
C ASN A 381 26.15 12.89 29.91
N PHE A 382 27.26 12.39 30.45
CA PHE A 382 27.34 11.94 31.83
C PHE A 382 27.20 13.10 32.82
N LYS A 383 26.42 12.90 33.88
CA LYS A 383 26.25 13.88 34.95
C LYS A 383 26.42 13.22 36.31
N LEU A 384 27.12 13.90 37.21
CA LEU A 384 27.24 13.49 38.60
C LEU A 384 26.27 14.30 39.46
N LYS A 385 25.34 13.60 40.12
CA LYS A 385 24.32 14.17 40.99
C LYS A 385 24.60 13.82 42.44
N ASN A 386 24.56 14.78 43.35
CA ASN A 386 24.71 14.51 44.79
C ASN A 386 23.38 14.09 45.45
N ARG A 387 23.41 13.77 46.76
CA ARG A 387 22.22 13.40 47.54
C ARG A 387 21.15 14.50 47.59
N ALA A 388 21.54 15.77 47.47
CA ALA A 388 20.60 16.90 47.41
C ALA A 388 19.91 17.05 46.03
N GLY A 389 20.27 16.22 45.05
CA GLY A 389 19.71 16.25 43.70
C GLY A 389 20.38 17.27 42.76
N GLN A 390 21.46 17.91 43.19
CA GLN A 390 22.19 18.91 42.40
C GLN A 390 23.19 18.23 41.47
N ILE A 391 23.28 18.70 40.22
CA ILE A 391 24.34 18.30 39.28
C ILE A 391 25.62 19.06 39.63
N ILE A 392 26.66 18.33 40.01
CA ILE A 392 27.91 18.91 40.51
C ILE A 392 29.07 18.82 39.51
N SER A 393 28.95 17.96 38.49
CA SER A 393 29.91 17.83 37.40
C SER A 393 29.25 17.16 36.19
N THR A 394 29.71 17.50 34.99
CA THR A 394 29.19 16.97 33.72
C THR A 394 30.34 16.62 32.80
N VAL A 395 30.22 15.50 32.09
CA VAL A 395 31.22 14.99 31.16
C VAL A 395 30.49 14.57 29.88
N PRO A 396 30.80 15.16 28.70
CA PRO A 396 30.04 14.89 27.49
C PRO A 396 30.25 13.47 26.95
N GLU A 397 31.48 12.94 27.05
CA GLU A 397 31.86 11.66 26.46
C GLU A 397 32.87 10.92 27.36
N MET A 398 32.94 9.59 27.22
CA MET A 398 33.99 8.79 27.85
C MET A 398 35.35 9.03 27.18
N THR A 399 36.43 8.79 27.92
CA THR A 399 37.78 8.74 27.34
C THR A 399 37.95 7.54 26.41
N SER A 400 39.03 7.53 25.61
CA SER A 400 39.42 6.37 24.78
C SER A 400 39.63 5.08 25.60
N ASP A 401 39.97 5.23 26.88
CA ASP A 401 40.19 4.14 27.83
C ASP A 401 38.90 3.70 28.54
N ARG A 402 37.73 4.18 28.07
CA ARG A 402 36.39 3.90 28.63
C ARG A 402 36.19 4.40 30.06
N GLU A 403 36.79 5.54 30.37
CA GLU A 403 36.66 6.18 31.68
C GLU A 403 35.78 7.42 31.62
N ILE A 404 35.03 7.66 32.69
CA ILE A 404 34.26 8.88 32.94
C ILE A 404 34.95 9.61 34.09
N VAL A 405 35.52 10.79 33.82
CA VAL A 405 36.32 11.55 34.80
C VAL A 405 35.59 12.80 35.24
N PHE A 406 34.97 12.76 36.42
CA PHE A 406 34.33 13.93 37.02
C PHE A 406 35.32 14.70 37.87
N LYS A 407 35.67 15.91 37.42
CA LYS A 407 36.43 16.88 38.22
C LYS A 407 35.47 17.70 39.08
N LEU A 408 35.81 17.89 40.35
CA LEU A 408 34.99 18.54 41.36
C LEU A 408 35.70 19.77 41.93
N LYS A 409 34.93 20.83 42.17
CA LYS A 409 35.41 22.07 42.81
C LYS A 409 35.40 21.91 44.33
N ASP A 410 36.30 21.07 44.85
CA ASP A 410 36.53 20.86 46.27
C ASP A 410 35.27 20.42 47.02
N TYR A 411 34.64 19.34 46.57
CA TYR A 411 33.40 18.86 47.16
C TYR A 411 33.65 18.38 48.59
N ARG A 412 33.10 19.11 49.58
CA ARG A 412 33.35 18.87 51.00
C ARG A 412 32.43 17.78 51.56
N ILE A 413 33.02 16.77 52.17
CA ILE A 413 32.32 15.81 53.05
C ILE A 413 32.78 16.11 54.48
N LYS A 414 31.84 16.34 55.38
CA LYS A 414 32.14 16.64 56.79
C LYS A 414 32.73 15.41 57.49
N LYS A 415 33.48 15.60 58.57
CA LYS A 415 33.93 14.52 59.47
C LYS A 415 32.78 13.60 59.87
N ASN A 416 33.01 12.28 59.87
CA ASN A 416 31.99 11.23 60.05
C ASN A 416 30.80 11.32 59.07
N GLY A 417 30.93 12.12 58.00
CA GLY A 417 29.90 12.35 57.01
C GLY A 417 30.04 11.39 55.84
N ASN A 418 28.96 11.30 55.07
CA ASN A 418 28.95 10.61 53.80
C ASN A 418 28.23 11.44 52.73
N GLU A 419 28.50 11.10 51.48
CA GLU A 419 27.80 11.63 50.32
C GLU A 419 27.45 10.48 49.38
N THR A 420 26.26 10.56 48.78
CA THR A 420 25.83 9.64 47.73
C THR A 420 25.85 10.34 46.39
N PHE A 421 26.67 9.83 45.48
CA PHE A 421 26.73 10.28 44.11
C PHE A 421 25.94 9.32 43.21
N ILE A 422 25.10 9.87 42.35
CA ILE A 422 24.37 9.15 41.31
C ILE A 422 24.91 9.62 39.96
N ILE A 423 25.27 8.67 39.11
CA ILE A 423 25.71 8.92 37.74
C ILE A 423 24.50 8.82 36.83
N LEU A 424 24.31 9.83 35.99
CA LEU A 424 23.28 9.90 34.97
C LEU A 424 23.95 9.85 33.59
N ALA A 425 23.30 9.25 32.59
CA ALA A 425 23.72 9.32 31.19
C ALA A 425 22.54 9.26 30.23
N ASP A 426 22.73 9.76 29.02
CA ASP A 426 21.81 9.53 27.91
C ASP A 426 22.15 8.20 27.23
N ILE A 427 21.12 7.51 26.71
CA ILE A 427 21.22 6.17 26.13
C ILE A 427 20.91 6.23 24.62
N PRO A 428 21.83 6.71 23.76
CA PRO A 428 21.59 6.83 22.32
C PRO A 428 21.52 5.48 21.57
N GLY A 429 22.09 4.39 22.09
CA GLY A 429 22.10 3.08 21.42
C GLY A 429 22.67 1.95 22.28
N GLY A 430 23.01 0.81 21.65
CA GLY A 430 23.68 -0.31 22.33
C GLY A 430 22.93 -1.65 22.37
N GLU A 431 21.92 -1.89 21.54
CA GLU A 431 21.05 -3.08 21.66
C GLU A 431 21.73 -4.46 21.47
N ASN A 432 22.92 -4.51 20.86
CA ASN A 432 23.45 -5.77 20.31
C ASN A 432 24.63 -6.37 21.09
N GLY A 433 24.44 -7.62 21.52
CA GLY A 433 25.49 -8.46 22.11
C GLY A 433 26.02 -7.89 23.41
N GLU A 434 27.35 -7.86 23.52
CA GLU A 434 28.04 -7.36 24.72
C GLU A 434 27.94 -5.83 24.88
N ASN A 435 27.33 -5.13 23.90
CA ASN A 435 27.05 -3.69 24.00
C ASN A 435 25.78 -3.34 24.78
N SER A 436 24.98 -4.36 25.12
CA SER A 436 23.69 -4.19 25.77
C SER A 436 23.79 -4.12 27.29
N LEU A 437 24.99 -4.08 27.88
CA LEU A 437 25.17 -4.00 29.33
C LEU A 437 25.90 -2.70 29.71
N ILE A 438 25.53 -2.11 30.83
CA ILE A 438 26.26 -1.02 31.49
C ILE A 438 26.73 -1.56 32.84
N ASN A 439 28.03 -1.45 33.09
CA ASN A 439 28.66 -1.84 34.35
C ASN A 439 29.75 -0.82 34.66
N LEU A 440 29.57 -0.04 35.73
CA LEU A 440 30.47 1.06 36.08
C LEU A 440 31.17 0.77 37.40
N TYR A 441 32.49 0.76 37.40
CA TYR A 441 33.27 0.69 38.63
C TYR A 441 33.89 2.05 38.94
N LEU A 442 33.85 2.47 40.21
CA LEU A 442 34.74 3.53 40.65
C LEU A 442 36.17 2.96 40.62
N SER A 443 37.01 3.47 39.73
CA SER A 443 38.39 3.00 39.57
C SER A 443 39.38 3.87 40.33
N LYS A 444 39.09 5.16 40.51
CA LYS A 444 39.93 6.09 41.27
C LYS A 444 39.12 7.22 41.89
N ALA A 445 39.48 7.62 43.10
CA ALA A 445 38.97 8.81 43.76
C ALA A 445 40.13 9.64 44.30
N LYS A 446 40.20 10.92 43.93
CA LYS A 446 41.19 11.87 44.48
C LYS A 446 40.52 12.65 45.60
N VAL A 447 40.95 12.38 46.83
CA VAL A 447 40.38 12.99 48.04
C VAL A 447 41.51 13.60 48.84
N LEU A 448 41.33 14.85 49.29
CA LEU A 448 42.32 15.58 50.09
C LEU A 448 41.84 15.74 51.53
N SER A 449 42.78 15.64 52.47
CA SER A 449 42.58 16.07 53.86
C SER A 449 42.33 17.58 53.94
N SER A 450 41.42 18.01 54.82
CA SER A 450 41.19 19.44 55.07
C SER A 450 42.27 20.13 55.90
N GLN A 451 43.07 19.38 56.68
CA GLN A 451 44.08 19.96 57.59
C GLN A 451 45.52 19.91 57.05
N GLY A 452 45.83 18.99 56.14
CA GLY A 452 47.20 18.81 55.63
C GLY A 452 47.34 18.77 54.12
N ASN A 453 46.24 18.93 53.35
CA ASN A 453 46.23 18.82 51.89
C ASN A 453 46.85 17.51 51.35
N PHE A 454 46.94 16.47 52.20
CA PHE A 454 47.42 15.15 51.82
C PHE A 454 46.36 14.44 50.97
N ASN A 455 46.80 13.77 49.91
CA ASN A 455 45.97 12.85 49.14
C ASN A 455 45.72 11.58 49.97
N LEU A 456 44.47 11.29 50.25
CA LEU A 456 44.03 10.18 51.10
C LEU A 456 43.86 8.90 50.29
N TYR A 457 44.18 7.77 50.91
CA TYR A 457 43.80 6.47 50.38
C TYR A 457 42.29 6.27 50.51
N VAL A 458 41.66 5.82 49.42
CA VAL A 458 40.22 5.52 49.39
C VAL A 458 40.05 4.02 49.24
N ASN A 459 39.42 3.38 50.22
CA ASN A 459 39.07 1.98 50.14
C ASN A 459 37.80 1.81 49.30
N ILE A 460 37.96 1.35 48.04
CA ILE A 460 36.88 1.23 47.07
C ILE A 460 36.32 -0.20 47.05
N THR A 461 35.00 -0.33 47.09
CA THR A 461 34.25 -1.58 46.91
C THR A 461 33.21 -1.38 45.81
N ASN A 462 33.30 -2.15 44.72
CA ASN A 462 32.33 -2.14 43.62
C ASN A 462 31.46 -3.41 43.68
N LEU A 463 30.28 -3.36 43.08
CA LEU A 463 29.35 -4.47 42.94
C LEU A 463 29.39 -5.00 41.50
N ASP A 464 29.12 -6.28 41.28
CA ASP A 464 28.86 -6.80 39.93
C ASP A 464 27.39 -6.51 39.53
N GLU A 465 27.06 -5.23 39.37
CA GLU A 465 25.74 -4.77 38.93
C GLU A 465 25.77 -4.45 37.42
N ASN A 466 24.84 -5.07 36.68
CA ASN A 466 24.71 -4.87 35.24
C ASN A 466 23.33 -4.30 34.91
N ILE A 467 23.29 -3.20 34.15
CA ILE A 467 22.06 -2.62 33.61
C ILE A 467 21.94 -3.02 32.14
N THR A 468 20.82 -3.64 31.77
CA THR A 468 20.56 -4.04 30.38
C THR A 468 19.97 -2.89 29.56
N ILE A 469 20.66 -2.50 28.50
CA ILE A 469 20.14 -1.61 27.46
C ILE A 469 19.13 -2.40 26.62
N LYS A 470 17.91 -1.89 26.50
CA LYS A 470 16.85 -2.46 25.67
C LYS A 470 16.28 -1.44 24.71
N ARG A 471 15.86 -1.92 23.56
CA ARG A 471 15.01 -1.17 22.66
C ARG A 471 13.56 -1.56 22.89
N GLU A 472 12.68 -0.57 22.78
CA GLU A 472 11.25 -0.80 22.75
C GLU A 472 10.71 -0.37 21.38
N THR A 473 10.20 -1.35 20.64
CA THR A 473 9.62 -1.13 19.30
C THR A 473 8.21 -0.57 19.38
N LEU A 474 7.77 0.06 18.30
CA LEU A 474 6.39 0.53 18.18
C LEU A 474 5.46 -0.63 17.81
N GLY A 475 4.27 -0.65 18.41
CA GLY A 475 3.24 -1.63 18.05
C GLY A 475 2.56 -1.23 16.75
N LEU A 476 2.47 -2.14 15.78
CA LEU A 476 1.85 -1.89 14.48
C LEU A 476 0.69 -2.84 14.24
N VAL A 477 -0.48 -2.28 13.91
CA VAL A 477 -1.71 -3.06 13.74
C VAL A 477 -2.45 -2.59 12.50
N ALA A 478 -2.83 -3.52 11.63
CA ALA A 478 -3.80 -3.25 10.57
C ALA A 478 -5.22 -3.21 11.15
N LYS A 479 -5.99 -2.20 10.76
CA LYS A 479 -7.40 -2.07 11.12
C LYS A 479 -8.30 -2.40 9.94
N GLU A 480 -9.54 -2.78 10.25
CA GLU A 480 -10.57 -3.03 9.25
C GLU A 480 -10.95 -1.76 8.50
N LEU A 481 -11.35 -1.92 7.24
CA LEU A 481 -11.85 -0.84 6.37
C LEU A 481 -13.36 -0.66 6.52
N LYS A 482 -13.84 -0.42 7.76
CA LYS A 482 -15.28 -0.37 8.07
C LYS A 482 -16.07 0.68 7.26
N ALA A 483 -15.40 1.73 6.81
CA ALA A 483 -16.00 2.75 5.95
C ALA A 483 -16.30 2.25 4.52
N ASN A 484 -15.65 1.17 4.07
CA ASN A 484 -15.59 0.74 2.67
C ASN A 484 -16.15 -0.68 2.47
N ASN A 485 -17.34 -0.96 2.98
CA ASN A 485 -17.97 -2.28 2.84
C ASN A 485 -18.20 -2.67 1.37
N LYS A 486 -18.35 -1.70 0.46
CA LYS A 486 -18.36 -1.86 -1.00
C LYS A 486 -17.80 -0.61 -1.65
N VAL A 487 -16.88 -0.76 -2.59
CA VAL A 487 -16.25 0.36 -3.30
C VAL A 487 -16.44 0.19 -4.80
N PHE A 488 -16.81 1.26 -5.48
CA PHE A 488 -17.02 1.27 -6.92
C PHE A 488 -15.87 1.96 -7.67
N ILE A 489 -15.72 1.64 -8.97
CA ILE A 489 -14.80 2.38 -9.85
C ILE A 489 -15.14 3.88 -9.85
N LYS A 490 -14.16 4.77 -10.05
CA LYS A 490 -14.30 6.25 -10.01
C LYS A 490 -14.57 6.86 -8.63
N GLU A 491 -14.81 6.05 -7.61
CA GLU A 491 -15.09 6.55 -6.27
C GLU A 491 -13.86 7.27 -5.70
N THR A 492 -14.06 8.47 -5.17
CA THR A 492 -13.03 9.32 -4.56
C THR A 492 -13.14 9.29 -3.04
N GLY A 493 -12.03 9.54 -2.33
CA GLY A 493 -12.05 9.55 -0.86
C GLY A 493 -12.08 8.14 -0.27
N VAL A 494 -11.67 7.14 -1.05
CA VAL A 494 -11.70 5.73 -0.66
C VAL A 494 -10.52 5.41 0.23
N ILE A 495 -10.79 4.97 1.46
CA ILE A 495 -9.76 4.43 2.37
C ILE A 495 -9.24 3.05 1.91
N ILE A 496 -8.05 3.01 1.33
CA ILE A 496 -7.42 1.80 0.80
C ILE A 496 -6.52 1.07 1.83
N GLY A 497 -6.23 1.71 2.96
CA GLY A 497 -5.46 1.14 4.08
C GLY A 497 -5.75 1.88 5.38
N ASN A 498 -5.73 1.17 6.51
CA ASN A 498 -5.98 1.72 7.84
C ASN A 498 -5.05 1.02 8.85
N PHE A 499 -4.20 1.79 9.53
CA PHE A 499 -3.18 1.27 10.43
C PHE A 499 -3.14 2.06 11.73
N GLU A 500 -2.85 1.36 12.82
CA GLU A 500 -2.61 1.93 14.14
C GLU A 500 -1.15 1.73 14.54
N ILE A 501 -0.50 2.83 14.91
CA ILE A 501 0.85 2.89 15.47
C ILE A 501 0.68 3.15 16.96
N ARG A 502 1.15 2.23 17.79
CA ARG A 502 1.07 2.27 19.25
C ARG A 502 2.42 2.60 19.84
N ASN A 503 2.51 3.75 20.49
CA ASN A 503 3.69 4.14 21.23
C ASN A 503 3.40 4.06 22.73
N ASN A 504 3.81 2.98 23.38
CA ASN A 504 3.52 2.76 24.80
C ASN A 504 4.53 3.43 25.75
N ASN A 505 5.66 3.91 25.21
CA ASN A 505 6.91 3.82 25.96
C ASN A 505 7.64 5.15 26.14
N GLN A 506 7.85 5.91 25.06
CA GLN A 506 8.64 7.14 25.12
C GLN A 506 8.20 8.17 24.09
N LYS A 507 8.56 9.44 24.29
CA LYS A 507 8.34 10.45 23.25
C LYS A 507 9.21 10.11 22.03
N ILE A 508 8.61 10.14 20.84
CA ILE A 508 9.32 9.96 19.57
C ILE A 508 8.91 11.03 18.56
N ASN A 509 9.73 11.19 17.54
CA ASN A 509 9.43 11.91 16.31
C ASN A 509 9.32 10.90 15.16
N LEU A 510 8.11 10.62 14.71
CA LEU A 510 7.86 9.69 13.61
C LEU A 510 8.24 10.38 12.30
N ALA A 511 9.28 9.87 11.64
CA ALA A 511 9.90 10.50 10.48
C ALA A 511 9.21 10.07 9.18
N SER A 512 9.07 8.77 8.94
CA SER A 512 8.42 8.28 7.72
C SER A 512 7.81 6.90 7.87
N LEU A 513 6.93 6.54 6.93
CA LEU A 513 6.25 5.24 6.84
C LEU A 513 6.46 4.62 5.47
N ASN A 514 6.76 3.32 5.43
CA ASN A 514 7.03 2.61 4.19
C ASN A 514 5.85 1.70 3.82
N PHE A 515 5.30 1.87 2.62
CA PHE A 515 4.14 1.13 2.14
C PHE A 515 4.39 0.40 0.84
N SER A 516 3.73 -0.75 0.66
CA SER A 516 3.62 -1.44 -0.63
C SER A 516 2.16 -1.65 -1.02
N LEU A 517 1.90 -1.78 -2.31
CA LEU A 517 0.59 -2.11 -2.86
C LEU A 517 0.54 -3.57 -3.30
N GLY A 518 -0.32 -4.36 -2.66
CA GLY A 518 -0.74 -5.67 -3.15
C GLY A 518 -1.98 -5.54 -4.04
N LYS A 519 -1.97 -6.17 -5.20
CA LYS A 519 -3.13 -6.28 -6.12
C LYS A 519 -3.10 -7.61 -6.87
N ASN A 520 -4.25 -8.10 -7.36
CA ASN A 520 -4.25 -9.24 -8.28
C ASN A 520 -3.84 -8.81 -9.71
N SER A 521 -3.40 -9.76 -10.53
CA SER A 521 -2.73 -9.50 -11.83
C SER A 521 -3.54 -8.65 -12.82
N ALA A 522 -4.88 -8.74 -12.78
CA ALA A 522 -5.76 -7.98 -13.65
C ALA A 522 -6.02 -6.52 -13.20
N MET A 523 -5.53 -6.11 -12.03
CA MET A 523 -5.78 -4.77 -11.49
C MET A 523 -4.77 -3.74 -12.00
N PRO A 524 -5.24 -2.56 -12.45
CA PRO A 524 -4.35 -1.44 -12.79
C PRO A 524 -3.62 -0.91 -11.55
N GLY A 525 -2.49 -0.23 -11.73
CA GLY A 525 -1.86 0.58 -10.69
C GLY A 525 -2.80 1.69 -10.19
N LEU A 526 -2.50 2.26 -9.02
CA LEU A 526 -3.21 3.46 -8.56
C LEU A 526 -2.61 4.64 -9.34
N THR A 527 -3.34 5.31 -10.21
CA THR A 527 -2.76 6.40 -11.03
C THR A 527 -2.94 7.80 -10.43
N GLU A 528 -3.63 7.86 -9.30
CA GLU A 528 -4.03 9.11 -8.65
C GLU A 528 -3.28 9.26 -7.33
N THR A 529 -3.23 10.49 -6.80
CA THR A 529 -2.59 10.76 -5.51
C THR A 529 -3.20 9.91 -4.40
N VAL A 530 -2.34 9.31 -3.58
CA VAL A 530 -2.71 8.60 -2.36
C VAL A 530 -2.32 9.48 -1.17
N TYR A 531 -3.31 9.97 -0.44
CA TYR A 531 -3.10 10.80 0.73
C TYR A 531 -2.96 9.94 1.97
N LEU A 532 -1.98 10.25 2.80
CA LEU A 532 -1.85 9.70 4.14
C LEU A 532 -2.46 10.69 5.13
N VAL A 533 -3.50 10.27 5.84
CA VAL A 533 -4.26 11.13 6.74
C VAL A 533 -4.35 10.56 8.15
N ASN A 534 -4.48 11.43 9.14
CA ASN A 534 -4.97 11.04 10.45
C ASN A 534 -6.42 10.56 10.32
N TYR A 535 -6.68 9.31 10.70
CA TYR A 535 -8.01 8.73 10.58
C TYR A 535 -9.06 9.45 11.44
N ASN A 536 -8.66 9.99 12.60
CA ASN A 536 -9.59 10.60 13.55
C ASN A 536 -9.86 12.08 13.27
N THR A 537 -8.86 12.83 12.77
CA THR A 537 -8.96 14.28 12.56
C THR A 537 -9.11 14.68 11.10
N GLY A 538 -8.78 13.80 10.14
CA GLY A 538 -8.73 14.11 8.71
C GLY A 538 -7.51 14.95 8.29
N GLU A 539 -6.61 15.27 9.20
CA GLU A 539 -5.37 15.99 8.91
C GLU A 539 -4.50 15.21 7.91
N VAL A 540 -4.05 15.87 6.85
CA VAL A 540 -3.17 15.26 5.84
C VAL A 540 -1.72 15.36 6.31
N TYR A 541 -1.05 14.22 6.48
CA TYR A 541 0.36 14.17 6.87
C TYR A 541 1.30 14.11 5.67
N GLY A 542 0.85 13.54 4.56
CA GLY A 542 1.67 13.40 3.37
C GLY A 542 0.86 12.85 2.20
N TYR A 543 1.52 12.71 1.06
CA TYR A 543 0.93 12.16 -0.13
C TYR A 543 1.97 11.36 -0.93
N ILE A 544 1.47 10.46 -1.76
CA ILE A 544 2.25 9.62 -2.67
C ILE A 544 1.61 9.77 -4.05
N ASN A 545 2.40 9.83 -5.12
CA ASN A 545 1.85 9.59 -6.44
C ASN A 545 1.58 8.09 -6.60
N GLY A 546 0.33 7.69 -6.85
CA GLY A 546 -0.04 6.27 -6.82
C GLY A 546 0.80 5.38 -7.73
N ASP A 547 1.28 5.91 -8.87
CA ASP A 547 2.09 5.16 -9.83
C ASP A 547 3.44 4.72 -9.24
N GLU A 548 3.91 5.37 -8.18
CA GLU A 548 5.14 4.99 -7.47
C GLU A 548 5.04 3.59 -6.85
N PHE A 549 3.84 3.13 -6.51
CA PHE A 549 3.63 1.77 -6.00
C PHE A 549 3.97 0.68 -7.02
N ASP A 550 3.91 0.98 -8.32
CA ASP A 550 4.28 0.01 -9.37
C ASP A 550 5.81 -0.17 -9.45
N ASN A 551 6.59 0.76 -8.90
CA ASN A 551 8.05 0.66 -8.78
C ASN A 551 8.51 -0.06 -7.50
N GLY A 552 7.59 -0.40 -6.59
CA GLY A 552 7.87 -1.11 -5.35
C GLY A 552 7.35 -0.38 -4.10
N ALA A 553 8.11 -0.50 -3.02
CA ALA A 553 7.73 0.11 -1.75
C ALA A 553 8.04 1.62 -1.74
N VAL A 554 7.14 2.41 -1.18
CA VAL A 554 7.21 3.88 -1.16
C VAL A 554 7.28 4.40 0.27
N ASP A 555 8.17 5.36 0.54
CA ASP A 555 8.28 6.06 1.81
C ASP A 555 7.46 7.35 1.81
N VAL A 556 6.64 7.56 2.84
CA VAL A 556 5.90 8.81 3.09
C VAL A 556 6.58 9.55 4.23
N ASP A 557 7.12 10.73 3.94
CA ASP A 557 7.63 11.65 4.97
C ASP A 557 6.47 12.23 5.79
N LEU A 558 6.64 12.24 7.11
CA LEU A 558 5.70 12.75 8.10
C LEU A 558 6.20 14.04 8.77
N GLY A 559 7.34 14.59 8.33
CA GLY A 559 7.88 15.83 8.88
C GLY A 559 8.29 15.73 10.35
N ASN A 560 8.69 14.54 10.82
CA ASN A 560 9.05 14.27 12.22
C ASN A 560 7.90 14.46 13.22
N LEU A 561 6.70 14.00 12.87
CA LEU A 561 5.49 14.06 13.69
C LEU A 561 5.74 13.63 15.15
N ASP A 562 5.43 14.51 16.09
CA ASP A 562 5.58 14.28 17.53
C ASP A 562 4.54 13.26 18.04
N LEU A 563 5.00 12.14 18.60
CA LEU A 563 4.14 11.14 19.24
C LEU A 563 4.57 10.95 20.70
N LYS A 564 3.69 11.31 21.64
CA LYS A 564 3.96 11.20 23.08
C LYS A 564 3.94 9.73 23.53
N ALA A 565 4.57 9.46 24.67
CA ALA A 565 4.44 8.16 25.32
C ALA A 565 2.96 7.87 25.64
N LYS A 566 2.54 6.61 25.44
CA LYS A 566 1.16 6.11 25.58
C LYS A 566 0.16 6.73 24.60
N GLN A 567 0.63 7.36 23.52
CA GLN A 567 -0.22 7.90 22.46
C GLN A 567 -0.25 6.94 21.27
N ASN A 568 -1.47 6.62 20.81
CA ASN A 568 -1.65 5.86 19.58
C ASN A 568 -1.99 6.83 18.44
N LEU A 569 -1.45 6.55 17.26
CA LEU A 569 -1.75 7.26 16.03
C LEU A 569 -2.48 6.30 15.08
N VAL A 570 -3.65 6.70 14.58
CA VAL A 570 -4.38 5.93 13.58
C VAL A 570 -4.29 6.70 12.26
N ILE A 571 -3.77 6.03 11.23
CA ILE A 571 -3.55 6.57 9.90
C ILE A 571 -4.38 5.81 8.87
N ALA A 572 -4.83 6.55 7.86
CA ALA A 572 -5.49 5.98 6.69
C ALA A 572 -4.81 6.45 5.41
N LEU A 573 -4.81 5.56 4.40
CA LEU A 573 -4.44 5.90 3.03
C LEU A 573 -5.72 6.10 2.23
N VAL A 574 -5.86 7.24 1.58
CA VAL A 574 -7.08 7.67 0.90
C VAL A 574 -6.77 8.04 -0.56
N THR A 575 -7.53 7.50 -1.51
CA THR A 575 -7.33 7.81 -2.94
C THR A 575 -8.63 7.70 -3.75
N LYS A 576 -8.51 7.81 -5.07
CA LYS A 576 -9.55 7.55 -6.06
C LYS A 576 -9.30 6.20 -6.74
N ILE A 577 -10.36 5.42 -6.95
CA ILE A 577 -10.24 4.13 -7.63
C ILE A 577 -10.19 4.29 -9.16
N PRO A 578 -9.22 3.66 -9.86
CA PRO A 578 -9.11 3.73 -11.32
C PRO A 578 -10.35 3.21 -12.06
N ASP A 579 -10.71 3.89 -13.15
CA ASP A 579 -11.86 3.57 -14.01
C ASP A 579 -11.77 2.17 -14.65
N SER A 580 -10.55 1.74 -14.95
CA SER A 580 -10.23 0.47 -15.60
C SER A 580 -10.24 -0.72 -14.65
N ALA A 581 -10.36 -0.51 -13.33
CA ALA A 581 -10.33 -1.60 -12.35
C ALA A 581 -11.46 -2.62 -12.62
N PRO A 582 -11.15 -3.93 -12.78
CA PRO A 582 -12.17 -4.95 -13.03
C PRO A 582 -13.05 -5.24 -11.82
N ASN A 583 -14.28 -5.72 -12.08
CA ASN A 583 -15.19 -6.18 -11.03
C ASN A 583 -14.59 -7.38 -10.29
N GLY A 584 -14.64 -7.37 -8.95
CA GLY A 584 -14.07 -8.42 -8.09
C GLY A 584 -12.55 -8.35 -7.92
N GLY A 585 -11.86 -7.43 -8.59
CA GLY A 585 -10.45 -7.16 -8.34
C GLY A 585 -10.23 -6.51 -6.97
N TYR A 586 -9.01 -6.54 -6.44
CA TYR A 586 -8.74 -5.96 -5.12
C TYR A 586 -7.41 -5.22 -5.02
N TYR A 587 -7.38 -4.23 -4.15
CA TYR A 587 -6.16 -3.59 -3.63
C TYR A 587 -5.95 -3.97 -2.17
N ARG A 588 -4.69 -3.99 -1.72
CA ARG A 588 -4.30 -4.25 -0.33
C ARG A 588 -3.03 -3.47 -0.01
N ILE A 589 -3.11 -2.48 0.86
CA ILE A 589 -1.91 -1.81 1.36
C ILE A 589 -1.18 -2.68 2.38
N ILE A 590 0.15 -2.68 2.32
CA ILE A 590 1.04 -3.34 3.25
C ILE A 590 1.91 -2.26 3.89
N LEU A 591 1.93 -2.18 5.22
CA LEU A 591 2.88 -1.35 5.96
C LEU A 591 4.16 -2.18 6.20
N ASN A 592 5.22 -1.84 5.46
CA ASN A 592 6.50 -2.55 5.50
C ASN A 592 7.42 -2.04 6.63
N GLY A 593 7.08 -0.95 7.28
CA GLY A 593 7.89 -0.41 8.37
C GLY A 593 7.77 1.10 8.53
N LEU A 594 8.57 1.61 9.43
CA LEU A 594 8.59 3.02 9.80
C LEU A 594 9.97 3.46 10.26
N ASN A 595 10.21 4.76 10.21
CA ASN A 595 11.40 5.38 10.74
C ASN A 595 11.04 6.48 11.74
N TYR A 596 11.83 6.63 12.80
CA TYR A 596 11.58 7.60 13.88
C TYR A 596 12.87 8.02 14.58
N ARG A 597 12.80 9.14 15.29
CA ARG A 597 13.82 9.57 16.25
C ARG A 597 13.29 9.45 17.67
N VAL A 598 14.16 9.06 18.58
CA VAL A 598 13.90 9.03 20.03
C VAL A 598 14.43 10.30 20.70
N ALA A 599 14.14 10.52 21.98
CA ALA A 599 14.48 11.76 22.68
C ALA A 599 15.99 12.08 22.70
N SER A 600 16.86 11.07 22.71
CA SER A 600 18.32 11.24 22.56
C SER A 600 18.77 11.72 21.17
N GLY A 601 17.85 11.83 20.20
CA GLY A 601 18.12 12.21 18.80
C GLY A 601 18.49 11.05 17.88
N ALA A 602 18.70 9.85 18.43
CA ALA A 602 19.06 8.65 17.69
C ALA A 602 17.95 8.25 16.69
N TYR A 603 18.36 7.88 15.47
CA TYR A 603 17.46 7.50 14.38
C TYR A 603 17.29 5.98 14.33
N TRP A 604 16.05 5.53 14.21
CA TRP A 604 15.67 4.13 14.25
C TRP A 604 14.73 3.77 13.11
N ARG A 605 14.87 2.53 12.63
CA ARG A 605 14.01 1.91 11.63
C ARG A 605 13.41 0.64 12.22
N ASP A 606 12.09 0.54 12.16
CA ASP A 606 11.36 -0.70 12.43
C ASP A 606 10.86 -1.27 11.11
N THR A 607 11.36 -2.45 10.75
CA THR A 607 10.83 -3.21 9.62
C THR A 607 9.61 -4.00 10.09
N ALA A 608 8.56 -3.99 9.29
CA ALA A 608 7.33 -4.71 9.52
C ALA A 608 6.82 -5.33 8.22
N ASN A 609 5.79 -6.17 8.29
CA ASN A 609 5.10 -6.66 7.10
C ASN A 609 3.61 -6.81 7.43
N ILE A 610 3.00 -5.69 7.78
CA ILE A 610 1.62 -5.66 8.28
C ILE A 610 0.70 -5.44 7.09
N ALA A 611 0.12 -6.52 6.60
CA ALA A 611 -0.75 -6.48 5.45
C ALA A 611 -2.18 -6.09 5.87
N GLY A 612 -2.69 -4.98 5.34
CA GLY A 612 -4.02 -4.44 5.62
C GLY A 612 -5.18 -5.33 5.16
N ALA A 613 -6.41 -4.88 5.31
CA ALA A 613 -7.56 -5.59 4.73
C ALA A 613 -7.56 -5.46 3.20
N LYS A 614 -8.15 -6.46 2.51
CA LYS A 614 -8.36 -6.39 1.06
C LYS A 614 -9.56 -5.48 0.76
N LEU A 615 -9.36 -4.52 -0.13
CA LEU A 615 -10.40 -3.67 -0.68
C LEU A 615 -10.88 -4.23 -2.01
N THR A 616 -12.06 -4.83 -2.05
CA THR A 616 -12.64 -5.41 -3.27
C THR A 616 -13.43 -4.36 -4.06
N ILE A 617 -13.13 -4.24 -5.36
CA ILE A 617 -13.77 -3.30 -6.28
C ILE A 617 -15.01 -3.94 -6.90
N SER A 618 -16.10 -3.18 -6.92
CA SER A 618 -17.39 -3.56 -7.49
C SER A 618 -17.73 -2.72 -8.72
N LYS A 619 -18.42 -3.30 -9.70
CA LYS A 619 -19.10 -2.56 -10.78
C LYS A 619 -20.60 -2.79 -10.71
N SER A 620 -21.38 -1.74 -10.90
CA SER A 620 -22.83 -1.84 -11.11
C SER A 620 -23.08 -2.12 -12.59
N ASN A 621 -23.42 -3.37 -12.92
CA ASN A 621 -23.84 -3.76 -14.26
C ASN A 621 -25.36 -3.92 -14.31
N LEU A 622 -25.98 -3.44 -15.38
CA LEU A 622 -27.34 -3.73 -15.77
C LEU A 622 -27.33 -4.56 -17.04
N TYR A 623 -28.27 -5.50 -17.17
CA TYR A 623 -28.49 -6.29 -18.38
C TYR A 623 -29.92 -6.12 -18.85
N LEU A 624 -30.09 -5.89 -20.15
CA LEU A 624 -31.38 -5.80 -20.81
C LEU A 624 -31.64 -7.05 -21.67
N TYR A 625 -32.88 -7.52 -21.63
CA TYR A 625 -33.35 -8.66 -22.41
C TYR A 625 -34.77 -8.41 -22.93
N PRO A 626 -35.16 -8.97 -24.08
CA PRO A 626 -36.57 -9.01 -24.46
C PRO A 626 -37.34 -9.92 -23.50
N ASN A 627 -38.56 -9.54 -23.14
CA ASN A 627 -39.40 -10.41 -22.30
C ASN A 627 -40.25 -11.34 -23.18
N ASN A 628 -39.99 -12.64 -23.10
CA ASN A 628 -40.71 -13.67 -23.85
C ASN A 628 -42.20 -13.77 -23.51
N GLU A 629 -42.65 -13.24 -22.36
CA GLU A 629 -44.08 -13.23 -22.00
C GLU A 629 -44.95 -12.38 -22.94
N LEU A 630 -44.35 -11.39 -23.63
CA LEU A 630 -45.08 -10.67 -24.67
C LEU A 630 -45.29 -11.59 -25.87
N GLY A 631 -44.22 -12.20 -26.41
CA GLY A 631 -44.26 -12.99 -27.64
C GLY A 631 -44.76 -12.19 -28.85
N ASP A 632 -44.89 -12.85 -30.01
CA ASP A 632 -45.44 -12.23 -31.21
C ASP A 632 -46.98 -12.15 -31.12
N ARG A 633 -47.49 -11.17 -30.36
CA ARG A 633 -48.93 -10.96 -30.16
C ARG A 633 -49.56 -10.20 -31.32
N SER A 634 -50.84 -10.47 -31.53
CA SER A 634 -51.69 -9.70 -32.45
C SER A 634 -52.77 -8.95 -31.67
N PHE A 635 -52.97 -7.68 -31.98
CA PHE A 635 -54.05 -6.85 -31.46
C PHE A 635 -54.91 -6.32 -32.61
N ILE A 636 -56.02 -5.69 -32.25
CA ILE A 636 -56.97 -5.13 -33.21
C ILE A 636 -56.81 -3.62 -33.25
N LYS A 637 -56.82 -3.06 -34.46
CA LYS A 637 -56.80 -1.60 -34.63
C LYS A 637 -57.99 -0.97 -33.92
N GLY A 638 -57.76 0.06 -33.10
CA GLY A 638 -58.77 0.72 -32.27
C GLY A 638 -58.84 0.21 -30.83
N GLU A 639 -58.11 -0.86 -30.50
CA GLU A 639 -58.01 -1.39 -29.15
C GLU A 639 -57.24 -0.43 -28.23
N LYS A 640 -57.66 -0.36 -26.97
CA LYS A 640 -57.11 0.53 -25.95
C LYS A 640 -56.37 -0.29 -24.88
N ASN A 641 -55.35 0.30 -24.27
CA ASN A 641 -54.54 -0.29 -23.20
C ASN A 641 -53.85 -1.61 -23.56
N ILE A 642 -53.28 -1.69 -24.76
CA ILE A 642 -52.56 -2.88 -25.25
C ILE A 642 -51.07 -2.82 -24.89
N LYS A 643 -50.47 -3.94 -24.51
CA LYS A 643 -49.02 -4.02 -24.22
C LYS A 643 -48.26 -4.14 -25.53
N ILE A 644 -47.52 -3.10 -25.90
CA ILE A 644 -46.83 -3.00 -27.19
C ILE A 644 -45.33 -3.29 -27.14
N ALA A 645 -44.71 -3.27 -25.95
CA ALA A 645 -43.35 -3.72 -25.74
C ALA A 645 -43.13 -4.21 -24.31
N SER A 646 -42.23 -5.18 -24.14
CA SER A 646 -41.81 -5.69 -22.83
C SER A 646 -40.34 -6.12 -22.85
N PHE A 647 -39.59 -5.66 -21.84
CA PHE A 647 -38.18 -5.99 -21.61
C PHE A 647 -37.97 -6.41 -20.16
N ILE A 648 -37.00 -7.28 -19.92
CA ILE A 648 -36.49 -7.55 -18.57
C ILE A 648 -35.21 -6.74 -18.39
N ILE A 649 -35.16 -5.98 -17.29
CA ILE A 649 -33.93 -5.38 -16.79
C ILE A 649 -33.47 -6.13 -15.55
N GLU A 650 -32.18 -6.48 -15.51
CA GLU A 650 -31.56 -7.23 -14.43
C GLU A 650 -30.35 -6.46 -13.88
N GLY A 651 -30.34 -6.24 -12.57
CA GLY A 651 -29.18 -5.69 -11.86
C GLY A 651 -28.23 -6.79 -11.46
N ALA A 652 -26.95 -6.68 -11.85
CA ALA A 652 -25.91 -7.57 -11.36
C ALA A 652 -25.73 -7.40 -9.84
N ALA A 653 -25.18 -8.43 -9.20
CA ALA A 653 -24.74 -8.31 -7.82
C ALA A 653 -23.65 -7.23 -7.73
N GLY A 654 -23.89 -6.18 -6.94
CA GLY A 654 -22.92 -5.08 -6.82
C GLY A 654 -23.44 -3.89 -6.02
N GLY A 655 -24.71 -3.54 -6.15
CA GLY A 655 -25.35 -2.44 -5.42
C GLY A 655 -26.67 -2.02 -6.05
N ASP A 656 -27.50 -1.31 -5.30
CA ASP A 656 -28.79 -0.82 -5.80
C ASP A 656 -28.57 0.22 -6.91
N THR A 657 -29.30 0.12 -8.01
CA THR A 657 -29.13 0.98 -9.18
C THR A 657 -30.35 1.86 -9.38
N LYS A 658 -30.14 3.17 -9.43
CA LYS A 658 -31.17 4.19 -9.68
C LYS A 658 -31.21 4.50 -11.17
N ILE A 659 -32.37 4.26 -11.80
CA ILE A 659 -32.64 4.53 -13.21
C ILE A 659 -33.45 5.84 -13.30
N THR A 660 -33.04 6.74 -14.19
CA THR A 660 -33.66 8.07 -14.33
C THR A 660 -34.24 8.33 -15.71
N ASP A 661 -33.66 7.71 -16.74
CA ASP A 661 -34.04 7.97 -18.13
C ASP A 661 -33.98 6.70 -18.97
N LEU A 662 -34.91 6.59 -19.91
CA LEU A 662 -34.99 5.57 -20.95
C LEU A 662 -35.28 6.25 -22.29
N THR A 663 -34.68 5.76 -23.37
CA THR A 663 -35.06 6.16 -24.73
C THR A 663 -35.42 4.91 -25.51
N PHE A 664 -36.61 4.92 -26.11
CA PHE A 664 -37.09 3.85 -26.97
C PHE A 664 -36.96 4.28 -28.42
N SER A 665 -36.34 3.45 -29.25
CA SER A 665 -36.26 3.64 -30.69
C SER A 665 -37.12 2.62 -31.43
N ARG A 666 -37.39 2.89 -32.71
CA ARG A 666 -38.07 1.96 -33.60
C ARG A 666 -37.22 0.70 -33.80
N GLY A 667 -37.82 -0.47 -33.58
CA GLY A 667 -37.21 -1.76 -33.88
C GLY A 667 -37.21 -2.07 -35.38
N SER A 668 -36.33 -3.00 -35.77
CA SER A 668 -36.06 -3.31 -37.19
C SER A 668 -37.27 -3.82 -37.98
N ASP A 669 -38.21 -4.51 -37.32
CA ASP A 669 -39.36 -5.13 -37.98
C ASP A 669 -40.65 -4.30 -37.93
N SER A 670 -40.58 -3.06 -37.46
CA SER A 670 -41.76 -2.19 -37.40
C SER A 670 -42.12 -1.65 -38.78
N SER A 671 -43.40 -1.64 -39.17
CA SER A 671 -43.86 -1.11 -40.46
C SER A 671 -44.19 0.39 -40.46
N GLY A 672 -44.16 1.05 -39.29
CA GLY A 672 -44.40 2.49 -39.14
C GLY A 672 -43.76 3.05 -37.87
N THR A 673 -43.96 4.33 -37.57
CA THR A 673 -43.53 4.94 -36.29
C THR A 673 -44.67 4.92 -35.27
N ILE A 674 -44.33 4.84 -33.98
CA ILE A 674 -45.30 4.91 -32.89
C ILE A 674 -45.59 6.38 -32.59
N SER A 675 -46.36 7.02 -33.48
CA SER A 675 -46.74 8.43 -33.38
C SER A 675 -48.26 8.61 -33.31
N PHE A 676 -48.68 9.78 -32.83
CA PHE A 676 -50.06 10.23 -32.77
C PHE A 676 -50.70 10.26 -34.16
N ASP A 677 -49.96 10.77 -35.14
CA ASP A 677 -50.41 10.83 -36.54
C ASP A 677 -50.58 9.43 -37.16
N ASN A 678 -49.86 8.43 -36.66
CA ASN A 678 -50.03 7.03 -37.07
C ASN A 678 -51.08 6.27 -36.26
N GLY A 679 -51.84 6.95 -35.40
CA GLY A 679 -52.94 6.40 -34.64
C GLY A 679 -52.57 5.83 -33.26
N PHE A 680 -51.42 6.19 -32.69
CA PHE A 680 -51.02 5.80 -31.33
C PHE A 680 -51.19 6.94 -30.34
N SER A 681 -51.87 6.69 -29.22
CA SER A 681 -52.04 7.66 -28.14
C SER A 681 -51.79 7.04 -26.77
N ASN A 682 -51.65 7.89 -25.76
CA ASN A 682 -51.51 7.49 -24.35
C ASN A 682 -50.48 6.38 -24.12
N LEU A 683 -49.24 6.59 -24.58
CA LEU A 683 -48.15 5.68 -24.30
C LEU A 683 -47.85 5.69 -22.79
N ARG A 684 -48.08 4.57 -22.10
CA ARG A 684 -47.87 4.42 -20.66
C ARG A 684 -46.68 3.52 -20.40
N PHE A 685 -45.67 4.05 -19.73
CA PHE A 685 -44.40 3.38 -19.45
C PHE A 685 -44.38 2.92 -18.00
N TYR A 686 -43.95 1.69 -17.76
CA TYR A 686 -43.83 1.10 -16.44
C TYR A 686 -42.48 0.42 -16.25
N ILE A 687 -41.97 0.41 -15.02
CA ILE A 687 -40.90 -0.48 -14.57
C ILE A 687 -41.41 -1.24 -13.34
N GLY A 688 -41.46 -2.58 -13.43
CA GLY A 688 -42.14 -3.41 -12.45
C GLY A 688 -43.65 -3.09 -12.39
N SER A 689 -44.13 -2.67 -11.22
CA SER A 689 -45.50 -2.18 -11.00
C SER A 689 -45.62 -0.66 -11.07
N ALA A 690 -44.51 0.08 -11.08
CA ALA A 690 -44.51 1.54 -11.04
C ALA A 690 -44.72 2.13 -12.44
N LYS A 691 -45.72 3.00 -12.59
CA LYS A 691 -45.91 3.81 -13.79
C LYS A 691 -44.93 4.98 -13.77
N ILE A 692 -43.99 5.03 -14.70
CA ILE A 692 -42.92 6.04 -14.73
C ILE A 692 -43.28 7.26 -15.57
N LYS A 693 -44.08 7.11 -16.64
CA LYS A 693 -44.52 8.23 -17.49
C LYS A 693 -45.75 7.88 -18.31
N THR A 694 -46.49 8.90 -18.73
CA THR A 694 -47.50 8.79 -19.79
C THR A 694 -47.27 9.89 -20.82
N ILE A 695 -47.29 9.53 -22.10
CA ILE A 695 -47.17 10.47 -23.23
C ILE A 695 -48.49 10.37 -24.01
N SER A 696 -49.32 11.41 -23.90
CA SER A 696 -50.65 11.42 -24.52
C SER A 696 -50.60 11.40 -26.05
N ALA A 697 -49.66 12.16 -26.64
CA ALA A 697 -49.47 12.26 -28.09
C ALA A 697 -47.97 12.15 -28.44
N PRO A 698 -47.48 10.98 -28.89
CA PRO A 698 -46.09 10.81 -29.31
C PRO A 698 -45.86 11.38 -30.72
N TYR A 699 -44.82 12.20 -30.94
CA TYR A 699 -44.54 12.81 -32.26
C TYR A 699 -43.14 12.53 -32.81
N SER A 700 -42.32 11.77 -32.09
CA SER A 700 -40.93 11.49 -32.44
C SER A 700 -40.75 10.01 -32.77
N GLY A 701 -39.80 9.70 -33.66
CA GLY A 701 -39.37 8.32 -33.93
C GLY A 701 -38.67 7.67 -32.73
N ASP A 702 -37.98 8.48 -31.93
CA ASP A 702 -37.41 8.09 -30.64
C ASP A 702 -38.22 8.68 -29.48
N ILE A 703 -38.59 7.85 -28.52
CA ILE A 703 -39.44 8.21 -27.40
C ILE A 703 -38.59 8.31 -26.13
N ALA A 704 -38.26 9.55 -25.75
CA ALA A 704 -37.51 9.84 -24.53
C ALA A 704 -38.43 9.88 -23.29
N VAL A 705 -38.13 9.01 -22.34
CA VAL A 705 -38.82 8.86 -21.06
C VAL A 705 -37.83 9.23 -19.96
N GLY A 706 -37.80 10.51 -19.60
CA GLY A 706 -37.01 11.03 -18.47
C GLY A 706 -37.88 11.65 -17.38
N GLY A 707 -37.24 12.03 -16.28
CA GLY A 707 -37.86 12.73 -15.14
C GLY A 707 -38.48 11.79 -14.08
N PHE A 708 -38.05 10.53 -14.03
CA PHE A 708 -38.47 9.57 -13.00
C PHE A 708 -37.26 9.10 -12.18
N SER A 709 -37.52 8.33 -11.13
CA SER A 709 -36.49 7.72 -10.30
C SER A 709 -36.95 6.34 -9.86
N TYR A 710 -36.38 5.29 -10.45
CA TYR A 710 -36.66 3.90 -10.09
C TYR A 710 -35.41 3.24 -9.51
N VAL A 711 -35.50 2.65 -8.31
CA VAL A 711 -34.38 1.93 -7.69
C VAL A 711 -34.55 0.43 -7.91
N LEU A 712 -33.69 -0.16 -8.73
CA LEU A 712 -33.58 -1.61 -8.89
C LEU A 712 -32.62 -2.17 -7.83
N LYS A 713 -33.11 -3.09 -7.01
CA LYS A 713 -32.29 -3.75 -5.97
C LYS A 713 -31.19 -4.61 -6.60
N SER A 714 -30.04 -4.67 -5.95
CA SER A 714 -28.91 -5.51 -6.37
C SER A 714 -29.35 -6.97 -6.57
N GLY A 715 -29.04 -7.56 -7.73
CA GLY A 715 -29.43 -8.94 -8.06
C GLY A 715 -30.90 -9.12 -8.46
N ALA A 716 -31.72 -8.05 -8.44
CA ALA A 716 -33.14 -8.13 -8.76
C ALA A 716 -33.41 -7.93 -10.26
N ARG A 717 -34.59 -8.38 -10.68
CA ARG A 717 -35.13 -8.18 -12.03
C ARG A 717 -36.39 -7.33 -11.97
N ALA A 718 -36.62 -6.52 -12.99
CA ALA A 718 -37.87 -5.81 -13.20
C ALA A 718 -38.29 -5.86 -14.67
N GLU A 719 -39.59 -5.84 -14.93
CA GLU A 719 -40.15 -5.77 -16.28
C GLU A 719 -40.38 -4.31 -16.68
N ILE A 720 -39.80 -3.87 -17.79
CA ILE A 720 -40.12 -2.59 -18.43
C ILE A 720 -41.25 -2.85 -19.42
N LYS A 721 -42.40 -2.20 -19.24
CA LYS A 721 -43.59 -2.35 -20.10
C LYS A 721 -43.98 -1.04 -20.76
N VAL A 722 -44.40 -1.13 -22.01
CA VAL A 722 -45.02 -0.02 -22.74
C VAL A 722 -46.42 -0.43 -23.15
N TYR A 723 -47.42 0.35 -22.75
CA TYR A 723 -48.80 0.21 -23.20
C TYR A 723 -49.20 1.38 -24.10
N ALA A 724 -50.10 1.13 -25.04
CA ALA A 724 -50.63 2.16 -25.93
C ALA A 724 -52.14 2.02 -26.14
N ASP A 725 -52.75 3.12 -26.56
CA ASP A 725 -54.09 3.17 -27.12
C ASP A 725 -53.96 3.33 -28.64
N THR A 726 -54.74 2.58 -29.42
CA THR A 726 -54.71 2.66 -30.89
C THR A 726 -56.02 3.22 -31.45
N GLU A 727 -55.94 3.83 -32.62
CA GLU A 727 -57.11 4.25 -33.42
C GLU A 727 -57.48 3.18 -34.46
N LYS A 728 -58.71 3.25 -34.97
CA LYS A 728 -59.21 2.30 -36.00
C LYS A 728 -58.40 2.40 -37.30
N GLU A 729 -58.04 3.63 -37.66
CA GLU A 729 -57.16 3.95 -38.79
C GLU A 729 -55.69 3.97 -38.35
N LEU A 730 -55.17 2.80 -37.98
CA LEU A 730 -53.76 2.66 -37.58
C LEU A 730 -52.86 2.55 -38.81
N GLY A 731 -51.86 3.45 -38.90
CA GLY A 731 -50.89 3.52 -40.01
C GLY A 731 -49.80 2.44 -39.97
N ALA A 732 -49.68 1.70 -38.86
CA ALA A 732 -48.75 0.59 -38.72
C ALA A 732 -49.49 -0.76 -38.66
N SER A 733 -48.96 -1.77 -39.37
CA SER A 733 -49.41 -3.17 -39.31
C SER A 733 -48.60 -4.01 -38.32
N THR A 734 -47.36 -3.62 -38.05
CA THR A 734 -46.46 -4.30 -37.10
C THR A 734 -45.61 -3.25 -36.39
N ILE A 735 -45.43 -3.39 -35.08
CA ILE A 735 -44.52 -2.57 -34.29
C ILE A 735 -43.54 -3.42 -33.51
N GLN A 736 -42.39 -2.83 -33.26
CA GLN A 736 -41.32 -3.37 -32.43
C GLN A 736 -40.55 -2.17 -31.86
N LEU A 737 -40.13 -2.24 -30.62
CA LEU A 737 -39.32 -1.19 -29.98
C LEU A 737 -37.96 -1.75 -29.57
N ALA A 738 -36.96 -0.89 -29.48
CA ALA A 738 -35.69 -1.18 -28.83
C ALA A 738 -35.41 -0.12 -27.77
N ILE A 739 -34.66 -0.46 -26.72
CA ILE A 739 -34.16 0.54 -25.76
C ILE A 739 -32.79 1.00 -26.26
N SER A 740 -32.72 2.20 -26.83
CA SER A 740 -31.48 2.76 -27.40
C SER A 740 -30.60 3.44 -26.37
N ASN A 741 -31.19 3.94 -25.28
CA ASN A 741 -30.46 4.54 -24.17
C ASN A 741 -31.14 4.23 -22.82
N LEU A 742 -30.33 4.06 -21.79
CA LEU A 742 -30.74 3.89 -20.40
C LEU A 742 -29.75 4.61 -19.50
N ALA A 743 -30.21 5.64 -18.79
CA ALA A 743 -29.40 6.34 -17.79
C ALA A 743 -29.64 5.75 -16.41
N ALA A 744 -28.58 5.25 -15.80
CA ALA A 744 -28.62 4.69 -14.46
C ALA A 744 -27.33 4.96 -13.69
N VAL A 745 -27.46 5.12 -12.38
CA VAL A 745 -26.34 5.34 -11.45
C VAL A 745 -26.47 4.40 -10.26
N ASN A 746 -25.36 4.09 -9.60
CA ASN A 746 -25.42 3.45 -8.29
C ASN A 746 -26.10 4.39 -7.27
N SER A 747 -27.04 3.87 -6.50
CA SER A 747 -27.88 4.68 -5.60
C SER A 747 -27.10 5.31 -4.44
N GLY A 748 -25.96 4.73 -4.05
CA GLY A 748 -25.12 5.23 -2.96
C GLY A 748 -23.98 6.16 -3.40
N SER A 749 -23.43 5.96 -4.60
CA SER A 749 -22.23 6.70 -5.07
C SER A 749 -22.47 7.63 -6.25
N LEU A 750 -23.66 7.61 -6.87
CA LEU A 750 -24.00 8.37 -8.10
C LEU A 750 -23.13 8.04 -9.32
N ILE A 751 -22.31 7.00 -9.25
CA ILE A 751 -21.45 6.56 -10.35
C ILE A 751 -22.32 5.87 -11.43
N PRO A 752 -22.19 6.21 -12.72
CA PRO A 752 -22.96 5.59 -13.79
C PRO A 752 -22.82 4.06 -13.82
N ALA A 753 -23.96 3.37 -13.94
CA ALA A 753 -24.01 1.93 -14.14
C ALA A 753 -23.68 1.58 -15.59
N VAL A 754 -22.98 0.47 -15.81
CA VAL A 754 -22.72 -0.05 -17.16
C VAL A 754 -23.95 -0.81 -17.63
N VAL A 755 -24.55 -0.38 -18.74
CA VAL A 755 -25.73 -1.02 -19.32
C VAL A 755 -25.29 -1.94 -20.46
N ASN A 756 -25.58 -3.22 -20.33
CA ASN A 756 -25.29 -4.24 -21.33
C ASN A 756 -26.55 -4.54 -22.14
N ASN A 757 -26.36 -4.92 -23.41
CA ASN A 757 -27.43 -5.27 -24.36
C ASN A 757 -28.41 -4.12 -24.68
N LEU A 758 -27.90 -2.88 -24.79
CA LEU A 758 -28.67 -1.81 -25.43
C LEU A 758 -29.00 -2.17 -26.89
N ASN A 759 -30.07 -1.56 -27.41
CA ASN A 759 -30.62 -1.80 -28.74
C ASN A 759 -31.16 -3.22 -28.97
N VAL A 760 -31.40 -3.99 -27.90
CA VAL A 760 -32.15 -5.23 -28.04
C VAL A 760 -33.62 -4.91 -28.37
N ASN A 761 -34.15 -5.56 -29.41
CA ASN A 761 -35.53 -5.39 -29.85
C ASN A 761 -36.50 -6.16 -28.94
N SER A 762 -37.69 -5.62 -28.71
CA SER A 762 -38.83 -6.34 -28.14
C SER A 762 -39.32 -7.42 -29.10
N HIS A 763 -40.22 -8.30 -28.61
CA HIS A 763 -41.03 -9.11 -29.52
C HIS A 763 -41.93 -8.23 -30.40
N LYS A 764 -42.34 -8.76 -31.56
CA LYS A 764 -43.15 -8.03 -32.52
C LYS A 764 -44.59 -7.98 -32.06
N VAL A 765 -45.28 -6.91 -32.41
CA VAL A 765 -46.70 -6.78 -32.17
C VAL A 765 -47.39 -6.47 -33.49
N ASN A 766 -48.33 -7.32 -33.88
CA ASN A 766 -49.07 -7.22 -35.14
C ASN A 766 -50.45 -6.60 -34.91
N PHE A 767 -50.96 -5.90 -35.93
CA PHE A 767 -52.25 -5.22 -35.89
C PHE A 767 -53.13 -5.66 -37.05
N GLY A 768 -54.22 -6.36 -36.73
CA GLY A 768 -55.28 -6.70 -37.68
C GLY A 768 -56.54 -5.88 -37.45
N GLN A 769 -57.61 -6.23 -38.17
CA GLN A 769 -58.92 -5.56 -38.07
C GLN A 769 -60.00 -6.56 -37.66
N ALA A 770 -61.00 -6.06 -36.93
CA ALA A 770 -62.29 -6.72 -36.83
C ALA A 770 -63.06 -6.39 -38.11
N LYS A 771 -63.42 -7.40 -38.90
CA LYS A 771 -64.06 -7.19 -40.22
C LYS A 771 -65.11 -8.25 -40.51
N ALA A 772 -66.28 -7.81 -40.95
CA ALA A 772 -67.34 -8.69 -41.44
C ALA A 772 -67.71 -8.34 -42.89
N GLU A 773 -67.95 -9.37 -43.68
CA GLU A 773 -68.46 -9.28 -45.05
C GLU A 773 -69.87 -9.87 -45.08
N ILE A 774 -70.84 -9.10 -45.56
CA ILE A 774 -72.23 -9.55 -45.71
C ILE A 774 -72.54 -9.72 -47.19
N SER A 775 -73.21 -10.81 -47.54
CA SER A 775 -73.63 -11.07 -48.92
C SER A 775 -74.99 -11.75 -48.98
N LYS A 776 -75.77 -11.44 -50.03
CA LYS A 776 -77.02 -12.13 -50.37
C LYS A 776 -76.79 -13.62 -50.65
N VAL A 777 -77.69 -14.48 -50.14
CA VAL A 777 -77.64 -15.94 -50.35
C VAL A 777 -78.83 -16.43 -51.16
N ALA A 778 -80.06 -16.14 -50.72
CA ALA A 778 -81.25 -16.62 -51.39
C ALA A 778 -82.45 -15.68 -51.17
N GLU A 779 -83.33 -15.64 -52.16
CA GLU A 779 -84.68 -15.06 -52.04
C GLU A 779 -85.64 -16.07 -51.42
N GLY A 780 -86.71 -15.56 -50.81
CA GLY A 780 -87.67 -16.37 -50.07
C GLY A 780 -89.07 -16.37 -50.67
N PHE A 781 -89.97 -17.04 -49.98
CA PHE A 781 -91.39 -17.07 -50.31
C PHE A 781 -92.22 -17.12 -49.04
N VAL A 782 -93.48 -16.69 -49.14
CA VAL A 782 -94.45 -16.76 -48.06
C VAL A 782 -95.68 -17.49 -48.55
N THR A 783 -96.08 -18.53 -47.82
CA THR A 783 -97.33 -19.25 -48.01
C THR A 783 -98.34 -18.77 -46.97
N GLN A 784 -99.56 -18.46 -47.42
CA GLN A 784 -100.65 -18.02 -46.53
C GLN A 784 -100.96 -19.09 -45.46
N GLY A 785 -101.14 -18.66 -44.22
CA GLY A 785 -101.47 -19.56 -43.10
C GLY A 785 -100.30 -20.33 -42.48
N GLU A 786 -99.10 -20.28 -43.10
CA GLU A 786 -97.93 -20.99 -42.59
C GLU A 786 -97.27 -20.27 -41.41
N ASN A 787 -96.94 -21.05 -40.38
CA ASN A 787 -96.34 -20.54 -39.15
C ASN A 787 -94.84 -20.22 -39.28
N ASP A 788 -94.19 -20.69 -40.36
CA ASP A 788 -92.77 -20.51 -40.56
C ASP A 788 -92.39 -20.42 -42.04
N ASN A 789 -92.18 -19.20 -42.54
CA ASN A 789 -91.80 -18.93 -43.92
C ASN A 789 -90.42 -18.30 -43.97
N VAL A 790 -89.55 -18.73 -44.89
CA VAL A 790 -88.24 -18.12 -45.14
C VAL A 790 -88.38 -17.05 -46.20
N ILE A 791 -88.10 -15.79 -45.84
CA ILE A 791 -88.31 -14.63 -46.72
C ILE A 791 -87.01 -14.06 -47.30
N ALA A 792 -85.87 -14.34 -46.68
CA ALA A 792 -84.55 -13.95 -47.19
C ALA A 792 -83.44 -14.78 -46.55
N GLY A 793 -82.36 -15.03 -47.28
CA GLY A 793 -81.14 -15.64 -46.77
C GLY A 793 -79.92 -14.73 -46.96
N PHE A 794 -79.11 -14.55 -45.93
CA PHE A 794 -77.84 -13.81 -46.01
C PHE A 794 -76.70 -14.56 -45.34
N LYS A 795 -75.48 -14.24 -45.72
CA LYS A 795 -74.26 -14.81 -45.16
C LYS A 795 -73.42 -13.71 -44.53
N VAL A 796 -72.83 -14.02 -43.38
CA VAL A 796 -71.82 -13.18 -42.72
C VAL A 796 -70.51 -13.95 -42.68
N LYS A 797 -69.50 -13.46 -43.38
CA LYS A 797 -68.12 -13.97 -43.33
C LYS A 797 -67.29 -13.08 -42.41
N ASN A 798 -66.64 -13.67 -41.42
CA ASN A 798 -65.67 -12.95 -40.60
C ASN A 798 -64.31 -12.97 -41.31
N SER A 799 -63.99 -11.90 -42.05
CA SER A 799 -62.69 -11.71 -42.71
C SER A 799 -61.66 -10.98 -41.83
N GLY A 800 -62.00 -10.72 -40.56
CA GLY A 800 -61.09 -10.17 -39.55
C GLY A 800 -60.20 -11.24 -38.91
N VAL A 801 -59.30 -10.78 -38.03
CA VAL A 801 -58.33 -11.65 -37.34
C VAL A 801 -58.76 -12.04 -35.92
N GLU A 802 -59.98 -11.69 -35.50
CA GLU A 802 -60.58 -12.12 -34.23
C GLU A 802 -62.01 -12.62 -34.42
N ASP A 803 -62.52 -13.41 -33.47
CA ASP A 803 -63.92 -13.80 -33.42
C ASP A 803 -64.83 -12.57 -33.32
N LEU A 804 -65.98 -12.61 -34.01
CA LEU A 804 -66.99 -11.56 -33.96
C LEU A 804 -68.21 -11.99 -33.15
N ARG A 805 -68.79 -11.04 -32.40
CA ARG A 805 -70.13 -11.10 -31.84
C ARG A 805 -71.06 -10.24 -32.68
N LEU A 806 -72.06 -10.86 -33.29
CA LEU A 806 -73.06 -10.17 -34.08
C LEU A 806 -74.05 -9.44 -33.16
N GLY A 807 -74.32 -8.17 -33.46
CA GLY A 807 -75.15 -7.28 -32.66
C GLY A 807 -76.60 -7.29 -33.12
N ALA A 808 -76.91 -6.45 -34.09
CA ALA A 808 -78.24 -6.32 -34.66
C ALA A 808 -78.18 -6.10 -36.17
N ILE A 809 -79.29 -6.39 -36.83
CA ILE A 809 -79.55 -6.07 -38.25
C ILE A 809 -80.97 -5.50 -38.34
N THR A 810 -81.17 -4.50 -39.19
CA THR A 810 -82.49 -3.92 -39.47
C THR A 810 -83.00 -4.49 -40.78
N ILE A 811 -84.25 -4.96 -40.79
CA ILE A 811 -84.95 -5.41 -41.99
C ILE A 811 -85.96 -4.32 -42.38
N ASN A 812 -85.79 -3.76 -43.57
CA ASN A 812 -86.65 -2.72 -44.11
C ASN A 812 -87.47 -3.30 -45.26
N ALA A 813 -88.71 -2.83 -45.41
CA ALA A 813 -89.52 -3.13 -46.59
C ALA A 813 -89.59 -1.90 -47.50
N ALA A 814 -89.36 -2.08 -48.81
CA ALA A 814 -89.18 -1.00 -49.77
C ALA A 814 -90.51 -0.38 -50.26
N ASP A 815 -91.51 -1.22 -50.58
CA ASP A 815 -92.73 -0.78 -51.28
C ASP A 815 -94.05 -1.17 -50.56
N GLN A 816 -94.05 -2.27 -49.79
CA GLN A 816 -95.19 -2.83 -49.06
C GLN A 816 -94.80 -3.06 -47.60
N GLU A 817 -95.73 -2.94 -46.65
CA GLU A 817 -95.39 -2.98 -45.22
C GLU A 817 -95.29 -4.42 -44.67
N LEU A 818 -94.11 -4.84 -44.20
CA LEU A 818 -93.95 -6.07 -43.40
C LEU A 818 -94.48 -5.83 -41.97
N THR A 819 -95.80 -5.77 -41.79
CA THR A 819 -96.45 -5.41 -40.51
C THR A 819 -97.35 -6.48 -39.92
N TYR A 820 -97.55 -6.39 -38.61
CA TYR A 820 -98.53 -7.18 -37.88
C TYR A 820 -99.97 -6.96 -38.37
N SER A 821 -100.34 -5.73 -38.71
CA SER A 821 -101.66 -5.41 -39.27
C SER A 821 -101.91 -6.04 -40.63
N LEU A 822 -100.85 -6.30 -41.40
CA LEU A 822 -100.93 -6.98 -42.70
C LEU A 822 -100.75 -8.50 -42.60
N GLY A 823 -100.80 -9.06 -41.39
CA GLY A 823 -100.83 -10.50 -41.14
C GLY A 823 -99.48 -11.16 -40.91
N TYR A 824 -98.39 -10.39 -40.78
CA TYR A 824 -97.06 -10.91 -40.49
C TYR A 824 -96.74 -10.87 -39.00
N SER A 825 -96.21 -11.95 -38.43
CA SER A 825 -95.80 -11.99 -37.02
C SER A 825 -94.54 -12.83 -36.83
N ASN A 826 -93.94 -12.76 -35.64
CA ASN A 826 -92.79 -13.62 -35.28
C ASN A 826 -91.60 -13.53 -36.26
N LEU A 827 -91.25 -12.31 -36.69
CA LEU A 827 -90.10 -12.07 -37.56
C LEU A 827 -88.80 -12.34 -36.79
N ARG A 828 -88.00 -13.29 -37.25
CA ARG A 828 -86.80 -13.74 -36.55
C ARG A 828 -85.73 -14.21 -37.53
N ILE A 829 -84.50 -14.37 -37.05
CA ILE A 829 -83.37 -14.86 -37.83
C ILE A 829 -82.93 -16.21 -37.26
N VAL A 830 -82.76 -17.18 -38.14
CA VAL A 830 -82.39 -18.56 -37.84
C VAL A 830 -81.05 -18.85 -38.50
N ASN A 831 -80.13 -19.48 -37.78
CA ASN A 831 -78.91 -20.00 -38.41
C ASN A 831 -79.26 -21.24 -39.22
N ARG A 832 -78.96 -21.23 -40.53
CA ARG A 832 -79.40 -22.26 -41.48
C ARG A 832 -78.84 -23.63 -41.15
N ASP A 833 -77.56 -23.71 -40.80
CA ASP A 833 -76.90 -25.00 -40.56
C ASP A 833 -77.33 -25.62 -39.23
N GLN A 834 -77.49 -24.79 -38.20
CA GLN A 834 -77.86 -25.25 -36.87
C GLN A 834 -79.36 -25.42 -36.68
N GLN A 835 -80.19 -24.86 -37.57
CA GLN A 835 -81.66 -24.83 -37.46
C GLN A 835 -82.12 -24.29 -36.10
N ARG A 836 -81.38 -23.32 -35.56
CA ARG A 836 -81.66 -22.66 -34.28
C ARG A 836 -81.81 -21.17 -34.48
N THR A 837 -82.78 -20.58 -33.80
CA THR A 837 -82.98 -19.13 -33.79
C THR A 837 -81.72 -18.44 -33.28
N ALA A 838 -81.14 -17.57 -34.12
CA ALA A 838 -79.95 -16.79 -33.83
C ALA A 838 -80.29 -15.38 -33.34
N SER A 839 -81.57 -15.01 -33.25
CA SER A 839 -82.03 -13.69 -32.84
C SER A 839 -83.14 -13.69 -31.78
N SER A 840 -83.46 -12.52 -31.23
CA SER A 840 -84.79 -12.26 -30.68
C SER A 840 -85.84 -12.24 -31.80
N ALA A 841 -87.07 -12.66 -31.51
CA ALA A 841 -88.18 -12.53 -32.44
C ALA A 841 -88.90 -11.18 -32.25
N VAL A 842 -89.25 -10.52 -33.35
CA VAL A 842 -90.16 -9.38 -33.38
C VAL A 842 -91.57 -9.94 -33.53
N SER A 843 -92.30 -10.01 -32.41
CA SER A 843 -93.64 -10.60 -32.36
C SER A 843 -94.65 -9.81 -33.19
N ARG A 844 -94.52 -8.47 -33.22
CA ARG A 844 -95.37 -7.55 -33.98
C ARG A 844 -94.53 -6.62 -34.86
N PRO A 845 -94.19 -7.05 -36.10
CA PRO A 845 -93.47 -6.21 -37.05
C PRO A 845 -94.21 -4.89 -37.33
N VAL A 846 -93.45 -3.81 -37.54
CA VAL A 846 -93.94 -2.45 -37.79
C VAL A 846 -93.64 -1.99 -39.23
N ALA A 847 -94.30 -0.92 -39.65
CA ALA A 847 -94.13 -0.35 -40.98
C ALA A 847 -92.69 0.18 -41.14
N GLY A 848 -92.07 -0.13 -42.28
CA GLY A 848 -90.68 0.25 -42.56
C GLY A 848 -89.65 -0.65 -41.86
N ALA A 849 -88.94 -0.10 -40.87
CA ALA A 849 -87.71 -0.66 -40.33
C ALA A 849 -87.93 -1.54 -39.08
N ASN A 850 -87.58 -2.82 -39.17
CA ASN A 850 -87.67 -3.78 -38.08
C ASN A 850 -86.26 -4.20 -37.62
N LYS A 851 -85.80 -3.64 -36.49
CA LYS A 851 -84.49 -3.97 -35.91
C LYS A 851 -84.53 -5.28 -35.13
N ILE A 852 -83.65 -6.21 -35.49
CA ILE A 852 -83.56 -7.55 -34.90
C ILE A 852 -82.19 -7.73 -34.24
N ASN A 853 -82.18 -8.15 -32.97
CA ASN A 853 -80.95 -8.43 -32.23
C ASN A 853 -80.52 -9.88 -32.45
N LEU A 854 -79.29 -10.10 -32.93
CA LEU A 854 -78.67 -11.40 -33.22
C LEU A 854 -78.06 -12.08 -31.97
N GLY A 855 -78.45 -11.63 -30.77
CA GLY A 855 -78.14 -12.30 -29.51
C GLY A 855 -76.65 -12.41 -29.16
N GLY A 856 -75.77 -11.68 -29.86
CA GLY A 856 -74.33 -11.85 -29.70
C GLY A 856 -73.78 -13.10 -30.40
N TYR A 857 -74.44 -13.63 -31.43
CA TYR A 857 -74.02 -14.83 -32.17
C TYR A 857 -72.53 -14.75 -32.53
N LEU A 858 -71.81 -15.85 -32.32
CA LEU A 858 -70.36 -15.88 -32.51
C LEU A 858 -69.99 -16.42 -33.89
N VAL A 859 -69.21 -15.65 -34.66
CA VAL A 859 -68.57 -16.10 -35.91
C VAL A 859 -67.07 -16.06 -35.70
N LYS A 860 -66.38 -17.21 -35.73
CA LYS A 860 -64.94 -17.22 -35.48
C LYS A 860 -64.16 -16.58 -36.63
N ALA A 861 -62.92 -16.17 -36.36
CA ALA A 861 -62.04 -15.61 -37.39
C ALA A 861 -61.91 -16.58 -38.59
N GLY A 862 -62.15 -16.07 -39.81
CA GLY A 862 -62.11 -16.85 -41.05
C GLY A 862 -63.34 -17.73 -41.32
N GLU A 863 -64.26 -17.89 -40.37
CA GLU A 863 -65.50 -18.65 -40.56
C GLU A 863 -66.60 -17.81 -41.25
N GLU A 864 -67.58 -18.49 -41.82
CA GLU A 864 -68.81 -17.90 -42.34
C GLU A 864 -70.03 -18.54 -41.68
N ALA A 865 -71.08 -17.73 -41.50
CA ALA A 865 -72.36 -18.17 -40.96
C ALA A 865 -73.49 -17.75 -41.90
N VAL A 866 -74.35 -18.70 -42.26
CA VAL A 866 -75.52 -18.48 -43.12
C VAL A 866 -76.78 -18.36 -42.26
N PHE A 867 -77.58 -17.35 -42.55
CA PHE A 867 -78.78 -17.00 -41.80
C PHE A 867 -79.99 -16.88 -42.72
N ASP A 868 -81.12 -17.37 -42.24
CA ASP A 868 -82.43 -17.24 -42.86
C ASP A 868 -83.32 -16.33 -42.02
N VAL A 869 -84.05 -15.44 -42.68
CA VAL A 869 -85.08 -14.59 -42.09
C VAL A 869 -86.40 -15.34 -42.18
N HIS A 870 -87.00 -15.59 -41.03
CA HIS A 870 -88.25 -16.31 -40.90
C HIS A 870 -89.38 -15.39 -40.45
N VAL A 871 -90.58 -15.58 -41.00
CA VAL A 871 -91.80 -14.87 -40.59
C VAL A 871 -93.00 -15.80 -40.59
N LYS A 872 -93.94 -15.57 -39.66
CA LYS A 872 -95.27 -16.21 -39.68
C LYS A 872 -96.22 -15.35 -40.51
N ALA A 873 -97.01 -15.98 -41.37
CA ALA A 873 -98.06 -15.33 -42.16
C ALA A 873 -99.44 -15.89 -41.82
N ASN A 874 -100.42 -15.01 -41.61
CA ASN A 874 -101.81 -15.41 -41.40
C ASN A 874 -102.52 -15.73 -42.72
N ASP A 875 -103.75 -16.23 -42.66
CA ASP A 875 -104.56 -16.64 -43.82
C ASP A 875 -105.04 -15.47 -44.71
N SER A 876 -104.68 -14.22 -44.38
CA SER A 876 -105.20 -12.99 -45.02
C SER A 876 -104.11 -11.98 -45.38
N ILE A 877 -102.93 -12.45 -45.79
CA ILE A 877 -101.88 -11.58 -46.35
C ILE A 877 -102.17 -11.26 -47.83
N ALA A 878 -101.77 -10.08 -48.30
CA ALA A 878 -101.99 -9.65 -49.70
C ALA A 878 -101.17 -10.49 -50.70
N ASP A 879 -101.77 -10.79 -51.86
CA ASP A 879 -101.13 -11.53 -52.96
C ASP A 879 -100.22 -10.62 -53.80
N GLN A 880 -99.14 -10.13 -53.19
CA GLN A 880 -98.16 -9.26 -53.84
C GLN A 880 -96.75 -9.58 -53.36
N ASN A 881 -95.81 -9.63 -54.30
CA ASN A 881 -94.40 -9.78 -53.98
C ASN A 881 -93.90 -8.53 -53.23
N MET A 882 -92.99 -8.75 -52.29
CA MET A 882 -92.43 -7.69 -51.45
C MET A 882 -90.92 -7.66 -51.57
N ASP A 883 -90.38 -6.45 -51.70
CA ASP A 883 -88.95 -6.19 -51.69
C ASP A 883 -88.53 -5.76 -50.27
N ILE A 884 -87.56 -6.47 -49.68
CA ILE A 884 -86.94 -6.13 -48.40
C ILE A 884 -85.45 -5.92 -48.55
N TYR A 885 -84.84 -5.08 -47.71
CA TYR A 885 -83.40 -4.88 -47.69
C TYR A 885 -82.89 -4.75 -46.26
N PHE A 886 -81.61 -5.03 -46.04
CA PHE A 886 -81.02 -4.91 -44.71
C PHE A 886 -80.31 -3.57 -44.50
N SER A 887 -80.29 -3.08 -43.27
CA SER A 887 -79.50 -1.91 -42.89
C SER A 887 -78.96 -2.08 -41.47
N ASP A 888 -78.07 -1.18 -41.07
CA ASP A 888 -77.57 -1.06 -39.68
C ASP A 888 -77.02 -2.36 -39.09
N PHE A 889 -76.40 -3.21 -39.93
CA PHE A 889 -75.73 -4.39 -39.42
C PHE A 889 -74.58 -3.98 -38.51
N THR A 890 -74.58 -4.51 -37.30
CA THR A 890 -73.56 -4.24 -36.29
C THR A 890 -72.91 -5.54 -35.87
N ALA A 891 -71.58 -5.53 -35.81
CA ALA A 891 -70.79 -6.60 -35.22
C ALA A 891 -69.63 -5.97 -34.43
N GLN A 892 -69.12 -6.69 -33.44
CA GLN A 892 -67.97 -6.27 -32.65
C GLN A 892 -67.04 -7.44 -32.40
N GLY A 893 -65.75 -7.15 -32.28
CA GLY A 893 -64.76 -8.10 -31.79
C GLY A 893 -65.16 -8.71 -30.45
N LYS A 894 -65.03 -10.03 -30.31
CA LYS A 894 -65.33 -10.74 -29.08
C LYS A 894 -64.35 -10.35 -27.97
N THR A 895 -63.07 -10.20 -28.31
CA THR A 895 -61.98 -9.93 -27.37
C THR A 895 -61.71 -8.43 -27.29
N SER A 896 -61.50 -7.77 -28.44
CA SER A 896 -61.14 -6.36 -28.49
C SER A 896 -62.27 -5.41 -28.10
N ARG A 897 -63.53 -5.87 -28.23
CA ARG A 897 -64.76 -5.05 -28.14
C ARG A 897 -64.84 -3.93 -29.18
N VAL A 898 -63.95 -3.91 -30.18
CA VAL A 898 -63.94 -2.91 -31.25
C VAL A 898 -65.06 -3.23 -32.24
N SER A 899 -65.82 -2.23 -32.68
CA SER A 899 -66.83 -2.41 -33.74
C SER A 899 -66.16 -2.88 -35.04
N ALA A 900 -66.69 -3.95 -35.62
CA ALA A 900 -66.18 -4.51 -36.86
C ALA A 900 -66.44 -3.57 -38.03
N LEU A 901 -65.48 -3.47 -38.95
CA LEU A 901 -65.69 -2.87 -40.25
C LEU A 901 -66.62 -3.78 -41.06
N ILE A 902 -67.77 -3.26 -41.46
CA ILE A 902 -68.74 -4.00 -42.26
C ILE A 902 -68.51 -3.67 -43.73
N SER A 903 -68.46 -4.71 -44.57
CA SER A 903 -68.32 -4.60 -46.02
C SER A 903 -69.29 -5.54 -46.73
N GLY A 904 -69.55 -5.28 -48.02
CA GLY A 904 -70.72 -5.79 -48.72
C GLY A 904 -71.89 -4.80 -48.64
N ASP A 905 -72.94 -5.03 -49.42
CA ASP A 905 -74.11 -4.17 -49.43
C ASP A 905 -75.22 -4.77 -48.56
N PRO A 906 -75.44 -4.30 -47.32
CA PRO A 906 -76.58 -4.76 -46.54
C PRO A 906 -77.90 -4.34 -47.21
N THR A 907 -77.90 -3.30 -48.04
CA THR A 907 -79.11 -2.75 -48.69
C THR A 907 -79.52 -3.50 -49.96
N ASP A 908 -78.86 -4.62 -50.28
CA ASP A 908 -79.29 -5.52 -51.35
C ASP A 908 -80.78 -5.89 -51.17
N SER A 909 -81.59 -5.56 -52.20
CA SER A 909 -83.01 -5.90 -52.20
C SER A 909 -83.21 -7.41 -52.38
N TYR A 910 -84.04 -7.98 -51.54
CA TYR A 910 -84.56 -9.33 -51.59
C TYR A 910 -86.01 -9.27 -52.03
N LYS A 911 -86.32 -9.91 -53.15
CA LYS A 911 -87.71 -10.15 -53.52
C LYS A 911 -88.16 -11.41 -52.81
N PHE A 912 -89.30 -11.37 -52.13
CA PHE A 912 -89.96 -12.61 -51.73
C PHE A 912 -91.36 -12.70 -52.30
N THR A 913 -91.69 -13.89 -52.79
CA THR A 913 -92.92 -14.17 -53.53
C THR A 913 -94.02 -14.68 -52.61
N VAL A 914 -95.22 -14.13 -52.70
CA VAL A 914 -96.40 -14.66 -51.98
C VAL A 914 -97.04 -15.76 -52.83
N VAL A 915 -97.36 -16.90 -52.22
CA VAL A 915 -97.99 -18.05 -52.89
C VAL A 915 -99.40 -18.25 -52.33
N THR A 916 -100.44 -18.06 -53.16
CA THR A 916 -101.85 -18.24 -52.79
C THR A 916 -102.48 -19.47 -53.43
N GLY A 917 -103.03 -20.40 -52.63
CA GLY A 917 -103.82 -21.54 -53.13
C GLY A 917 -103.91 -22.73 -52.16
N SER A 918 -105.13 -23.13 -51.80
CA SER A 918 -105.45 -24.15 -50.78
C SER A 918 -105.26 -25.62 -51.20
N SER A 919 -104.46 -25.92 -52.23
CA SER A 919 -104.26 -27.32 -52.69
C SER A 919 -102.88 -27.64 -53.28
N ALA A 920 -101.92 -26.72 -53.27
CA ALA A 920 -100.55 -27.00 -53.71
C ALA A 920 -99.60 -27.01 -52.50
N LYS A 921 -99.36 -28.19 -51.91
CA LYS A 921 -98.18 -28.38 -51.05
C LYS A 921 -96.96 -28.38 -51.95
N MET A 922 -96.33 -27.21 -52.11
CA MET A 922 -95.12 -27.07 -52.89
C MET A 922 -93.96 -27.72 -52.11
N PHE A 923 -93.50 -28.88 -52.58
CA PHE A 923 -92.38 -29.60 -51.97
C PHE A 923 -91.07 -29.06 -52.56
N ILE A 924 -90.32 -28.30 -51.78
CA ILE A 924 -89.02 -27.77 -52.22
C ILE A 924 -87.92 -28.53 -51.49
N GLN A 925 -87.09 -29.24 -52.26
CA GLN A 925 -85.85 -29.84 -51.79
C GLN A 925 -84.67 -29.11 -52.44
N PRO A 926 -83.80 -28.42 -51.68
CA PRO A 926 -82.57 -27.87 -52.24
C PRO A 926 -81.67 -29.01 -52.72
N VAL A 927 -81.26 -28.97 -53.98
CA VAL A 927 -80.34 -29.95 -54.59
C VAL A 927 -79.10 -29.24 -55.11
N SER A 928 -77.92 -29.74 -54.74
CA SER A 928 -76.64 -29.31 -55.29
C SER A 928 -76.30 -30.16 -56.53
N GLY A 929 -76.86 -29.79 -57.69
CA GLY A 929 -76.57 -30.46 -58.96
C GLY A 929 -77.75 -30.49 -59.93
N SER A 930 -77.57 -31.17 -61.07
CA SER A 930 -78.60 -31.35 -62.09
C SER A 930 -79.64 -32.40 -61.68
N ILE A 931 -80.93 -32.04 -61.75
CA ILE A 931 -82.05 -32.96 -61.55
C ILE A 931 -82.26 -33.77 -62.83
N THR A 932 -82.35 -35.09 -62.71
CA THR A 932 -82.81 -35.96 -63.81
C THR A 932 -84.14 -36.56 -63.41
N TYR A 933 -85.18 -36.34 -64.20
CA TYR A 933 -86.50 -36.96 -64.02
C TYR A 933 -86.78 -37.93 -65.16
N ARG A 934 -87.55 -38.98 -64.87
CA ARG A 934 -88.03 -39.95 -65.88
C ARG A 934 -89.51 -40.23 -65.64
N TRP A 935 -90.25 -40.43 -66.72
CA TRP A 935 -91.58 -41.02 -66.69
C TRP A 935 -91.43 -42.55 -66.77
N HIS A 936 -92.16 -43.30 -65.95
CA HIS A 936 -92.16 -44.78 -65.99
C HIS A 936 -93.55 -45.34 -66.33
N ASP A 937 -93.57 -46.46 -67.05
CA ASP A 937 -94.72 -47.23 -67.57
C ASP A 937 -94.44 -48.72 -67.22
N ALA A 938 -95.34 -49.67 -66.97
CA ALA A 938 -96.81 -49.76 -67.00
C ALA A 938 -97.40 -50.50 -65.77
N ASN A 939 -96.59 -50.75 -64.72
CA ASN A 939 -96.97 -51.59 -63.56
C ASN A 939 -97.06 -50.81 -62.22
N TYR A 940 -97.53 -49.56 -62.24
CA TYR A 940 -97.67 -48.74 -61.03
C TYR A 940 -99.06 -48.95 -60.39
N PRO A 941 -99.18 -49.24 -59.08
CA PRO A 941 -100.44 -49.70 -58.46
C PRO A 941 -101.50 -48.60 -58.25
N TYR A 942 -101.28 -47.36 -58.71
CA TYR A 942 -102.20 -46.24 -58.54
C TYR A 942 -102.42 -45.49 -59.87
N GLY A 943 -103.32 -45.99 -60.71
CA GLY A 943 -103.87 -45.27 -61.87
C GLY A 943 -105.32 -44.85 -61.61
N ASN A 944 -105.74 -43.69 -62.10
CA ASN A 944 -107.17 -43.35 -62.17
C ASN A 944 -107.84 -44.12 -63.34
N SER A 945 -109.17 -44.07 -63.42
CA SER A 945 -109.98 -44.82 -64.40
C SER A 945 -109.71 -44.50 -65.89
N ASN A 946 -108.83 -43.52 -66.19
CA ASN A 946 -108.55 -43.06 -67.55
C ASN A 946 -107.12 -43.39 -68.02
N GLY A 947 -106.30 -44.08 -67.21
CA GLY A 947 -104.98 -44.56 -67.64
C GLY A 947 -103.90 -43.47 -67.78
N GLU A 948 -104.07 -42.29 -67.17
CA GLU A 948 -103.07 -41.22 -67.18
C GLU A 948 -102.06 -41.38 -66.02
N HIS A 949 -100.76 -41.28 -66.34
CA HIS A 949 -99.65 -41.35 -65.39
C HIS A 949 -99.69 -40.16 -64.40
N THR A 950 -99.65 -40.42 -63.09
CA THR A 950 -99.66 -39.36 -62.06
C THR A 950 -98.42 -39.33 -61.16
N GLY A 951 -97.36 -40.09 -61.49
CA GLY A 951 -96.11 -40.12 -60.72
C GLY A 951 -94.90 -39.61 -61.50
N ILE A 952 -94.21 -38.60 -60.96
CA ILE A 952 -92.83 -38.25 -61.31
C ILE A 952 -91.91 -38.86 -60.24
N ASP A 953 -90.92 -39.65 -60.65
CA ASP A 953 -89.83 -40.10 -59.78
C ASP A 953 -88.66 -39.12 -59.87
N ILE A 954 -88.30 -38.52 -58.75
CA ILE A 954 -87.15 -37.61 -58.63
C ILE A 954 -86.01 -38.37 -57.96
N VAL A 955 -84.99 -38.74 -58.74
CA VAL A 955 -83.78 -39.36 -58.19
C VAL A 955 -82.75 -38.27 -57.92
N THR A 956 -82.46 -38.04 -56.64
CA THR A 956 -81.32 -37.21 -56.24
C THR A 956 -80.06 -38.08 -56.15
N ALA A 957 -78.98 -37.67 -56.80
CA ALA A 957 -77.71 -38.37 -56.67
C ALA A 957 -77.20 -38.17 -55.23
N ARG A 958 -77.34 -39.19 -54.38
CA ARG A 958 -76.66 -39.23 -53.07
C ARG A 958 -75.16 -39.37 -53.34
N HIS A 959 -74.38 -38.33 -53.05
CA HIS A 959 -72.99 -38.53 -52.71
C HIS A 959 -72.94 -39.19 -51.33
N SER A 960 -72.45 -40.43 -51.29
CA SER A 960 -71.99 -41.06 -50.06
C SER A 960 -70.78 -40.29 -49.53
N GLY A 961 -70.95 -39.66 -48.38
CA GLY A 961 -69.92 -39.05 -47.54
C GLY A 961 -70.45 -38.98 -46.12
#